data_AF-A0A671XTA0-F1
#
_entry.id   AF-A0A671XTA0-F1
#
_cell.length_a   1.000
_cell.length_b   1.000
_cell.length_c   1.000
_cell.angle_alpha   90.00
_cell.angle_beta   90.00
_cell.angle_gamma   90.00
#
_symmetry.space_group_name_H-M   'P 1'
#
loop_
_entity.id
_entity.type
_entity.pdbx_description
1 polymer ?
#
loop_
_entity_poly.entity_id
_entity_poly.type
_entity_poly.pdbx_seq_one_letter_code
_entity_poly.pdbx_strand_id
1 'polypeptide(L)'
;MFGRSRSWVGGQGRTKNIHSLDHLKYMYHVLTKNTTVTDHNRNLLVETIRSITEILIWGDQNDSSVFDFFLEKNMFAFFLNILRQKSGRYVCVQLLQTLNILFENISHETSLYYLLSNNHVNSIIVHKFDFSDEEIMAYYISFLKTLSLKLNNHTVHFFYNEHTNDFALYTEAIKFFNHPESMVRIAVRTITLNVYKVDNQHMLHYIRDKTAVPYFSNLVWFIGSHVIELDKCVQTDEEHKNRGKLSDLVAEHLDHLHYLNDILIINCEFLNDVLTDHLLNRLFLPLYVYSLVKRKINPQVSLYLLSQVFLIIHYEPMVNALANVILNGDLSVFTPQTDLHSTLKSVRRFTKPPESLERSLELSRHRGRKRTQKRPNYKNLGEEEDDERAGREGGREREKGKGTEGVGGGGGEIEMVVMEKCKVSELTEQNITDEEKTAAATRTHTQRSRPFLDMVYSALDCTTDDYHALFVLCLLYAVSHSKDLLERLQLPVPDQEKSSYSLVLAERLIRVMSQAAQPDGKVRLATLELSCLLLKQSVLSGNHCIIKDVHLACLEGAREESLHLLRRFYKGEEIFLDMFEDEYRSMTSKPLNVEYLMMDASVLLPPTGTPLTGIDFVKRLPCGDVEKTRRAIRVFFMLRSLSLQLQGEPETQLPLTRPEDLIKTDDVLDLNNSDLIACMVVSKDGGQAQRFLAVDVYQMSLVEPETKRLGWGVVKFAGLLQDMQVSGVEDDSRALNIVIHKPSSNPHAKPLPILQANFIFADHIRCIIAKQRLAKGRIQARRMKMQRIAALLDLPVQPSATEVLGFGQTANASPSGLPFRFYEQSRRAPNDPTANRSVFASVDKVPGFAVAHCVSQHSPSPLSSPSPPSSGSGSTGRCDSGFLSPSPSLFSSPLLSSPADDGTFLEHTPPSSSGGEGEGGGGEVTLVSSVTAPTLAPSLTPASQPTISLLTDNSADSLSVESLTLLPPSDSPHLHPCASHAPATHSLQRPDASIDETDAGPTQGRL
;
A
#
# COMPACT_ATOMS: atom_id res chain seq x y z
N MET A 1 23.20 -29.13 57.86
CA MET A 1 23.02 -29.74 59.21
C MET A 1 21.83 -29.06 59.89
N PHE A 2 20.83 -29.87 60.20
CA PHE A 2 19.74 -29.75 61.20
C PHE A 2 19.08 -28.40 61.54
N GLY A 3 17.74 -28.41 61.53
CA GLY A 3 16.99 -27.64 62.54
C GLY A 3 15.51 -27.32 62.26
N ARG A 4 14.62 -28.33 62.18
CA ARG A 4 13.18 -28.14 62.51
C ARG A 4 13.03 -28.04 64.03
N SER A 5 12.36 -27.00 64.54
CA SER A 5 11.69 -26.90 65.86
C SER A 5 11.07 -25.50 65.95
N ARG A 6 9.83 -25.21 66.37
CA ARG A 6 8.68 -25.93 66.95
C ARG A 6 7.50 -24.95 66.81
N SER A 7 6.29 -25.43 66.60
CA SER A 7 5.07 -24.65 66.81
C SER A 7 4.79 -24.51 68.31
N TRP A 8 4.30 -23.34 68.75
CA TRP A 8 3.36 -23.28 69.86
C TRP A 8 2.51 -22.00 69.88
N VAL A 9 1.20 -22.22 69.83
CA VAL A 9 0.07 -21.44 70.38
C VAL A 9 -0.30 -20.10 69.73
N GLY A 10 -1.39 -20.16 68.94
CA GLY A 10 -2.59 -19.35 69.21
C GLY A 10 -2.66 -17.97 68.58
N GLY A 11 -3.22 -17.89 67.37
CA GLY A 11 -3.77 -16.66 66.80
C GLY A 11 -4.32 -16.90 65.41
N GLN A 12 -5.65 -16.83 65.27
CA GLN A 12 -6.40 -16.92 64.01
C GLN A 12 -5.63 -16.28 62.82
N GLY A 13 -5.26 -17.11 61.86
CA GLY A 13 -4.84 -16.65 60.54
C GLY A 13 -6.04 -16.05 59.81
N ARG A 14 -6.24 -14.73 59.92
CA ARG A 14 -6.87 -14.00 58.82
C ARG A 14 -5.90 -14.13 57.64
N THR A 15 -6.39 -14.63 56.51
CA THR A 15 -5.75 -14.40 55.22
C THR A 15 -5.39 -12.92 55.17
N LYS A 16 -4.09 -12.58 55.20
CA LYS A 16 -3.69 -11.17 55.16
C LYS A 16 -4.22 -10.62 53.85
N ASN A 17 -5.23 -9.75 53.90
CA ASN A 17 -5.71 -9.06 52.70
C ASN A 17 -4.51 -8.31 52.11
N ILE A 18 -4.00 -8.86 51.01
CA ILE A 18 -2.81 -8.35 50.30
C ILE A 18 -3.08 -6.90 49.88
N HIS A 19 -4.32 -6.59 49.50
CA HIS A 19 -4.82 -5.24 49.22
C HIS A 19 -5.55 -4.66 50.43
N SER A 20 -4.80 -4.28 51.47
CA SER A 20 -5.36 -3.59 52.64
C SER A 20 -4.51 -2.40 53.07
N LEU A 21 -5.15 -1.38 53.64
CA LEU A 21 -4.48 -0.21 54.21
C LEU A 21 -3.44 -0.61 55.29
N ASP A 22 -3.72 -1.64 56.08
CA ASP A 22 -2.78 -2.13 57.10
C ASP A 22 -1.55 -2.79 56.48
N HIS A 23 -1.70 -3.44 55.31
CA HIS A 23 -0.55 -3.92 54.55
C HIS A 23 0.28 -2.78 53.98
N LEU A 24 -0.35 -1.72 53.46
CA LEU A 24 0.35 -0.51 53.00
C LEU A 24 1.14 0.17 54.13
N LYS A 25 0.58 0.28 55.34
CA LYS A 25 1.28 0.79 56.53
C LYS A 25 2.53 -0.05 56.86
N TYR A 26 2.43 -1.37 56.72
CA TYR A 26 3.59 -2.25 56.91
C TYR A 26 4.65 -2.02 55.83
N MET A 27 4.27 -1.92 54.55
CA MET A 27 5.18 -1.60 53.45
C MET A 27 5.88 -0.25 53.65
N TYR A 28 5.15 0.78 54.12
CA TYR A 28 5.74 2.07 54.48
C TYR A 28 6.85 1.95 55.55
N HIS A 29 6.63 1.11 56.57
CA HIS A 29 7.65 0.87 57.60
C HIS A 29 8.89 0.17 57.03
N VAL A 30 8.70 -0.75 56.07
CA VAL A 30 9.81 -1.43 55.37
C VAL A 30 10.64 -0.43 54.57
N LEU A 31 10.00 0.48 53.82
CA LEU A 31 10.70 1.54 53.09
C LEU A 31 11.45 2.51 54.01
N THR A 32 10.82 2.89 55.13
CA THR A 32 11.42 3.81 56.11
C THR A 32 12.67 3.22 56.77
N LYS A 33 12.70 1.90 56.98
CA LYS A 33 13.87 1.20 57.54
C LYS A 33 14.99 0.95 56.52
N ASN A 34 14.67 0.95 55.23
CA ASN A 34 15.59 0.60 54.15
C ASN A 34 15.73 1.75 53.15
N THR A 35 16.12 2.93 53.64
CA THR A 35 16.23 4.13 52.79
C THR A 35 17.41 4.07 51.82
N THR A 36 18.46 3.31 52.14
CA THR A 36 19.64 3.13 51.29
C THR A 36 19.64 1.76 50.60
N VAL A 37 19.89 1.75 49.29
CA VAL A 37 19.93 0.52 48.49
C VAL A 37 21.28 -0.16 48.66
N THR A 38 21.25 -1.45 48.99
CA THR A 38 22.40 -2.34 49.14
C THR A 38 22.11 -3.67 48.43
N ASP A 39 23.16 -4.45 48.15
CA ASP A 39 23.00 -5.74 47.46
C ASP A 39 22.11 -6.74 48.23
N HIS A 40 22.01 -6.58 49.55
CA HIS A 40 21.24 -7.45 50.45
C HIS A 40 19.75 -7.07 50.53
N ASN A 41 19.40 -5.80 50.34
CA ASN A 41 18.01 -5.32 50.48
C ASN A 41 17.33 -4.94 49.15
N ARG A 42 18.05 -4.93 48.02
CA ARG A 42 17.50 -4.58 46.70
C ARG A 42 16.27 -5.39 46.28
N ASN A 43 16.27 -6.70 46.51
CA ASN A 43 15.13 -7.57 46.17
C ASN A 43 13.91 -7.26 47.05
N LEU A 44 14.14 -7.03 48.34
CA LEU A 44 13.09 -6.64 49.27
C LEU A 44 12.47 -5.29 48.87
N LEU A 45 13.30 -4.31 48.50
CA LEU A 45 12.84 -2.99 48.09
C LEU A 45 12.02 -3.04 46.79
N VAL A 46 12.50 -3.76 45.78
CA VAL A 46 11.76 -3.97 44.51
C VAL A 46 10.41 -4.60 44.79
N GLU A 47 10.37 -5.69 45.55
CA GLU A 47 9.12 -6.39 45.87
C GLU A 47 8.17 -5.51 46.69
N THR A 48 8.69 -4.74 47.65
CA THR A 48 7.91 -3.78 48.44
C THR A 48 7.27 -2.72 47.53
N ILE A 49 8.00 -2.19 46.54
CA ILE A 49 7.49 -1.17 45.62
C ILE A 49 6.45 -1.76 44.66
N ARG A 50 6.67 -2.98 44.19
CA ARG A 50 5.71 -3.75 43.39
C ARG A 50 4.40 -3.96 44.17
N SER A 51 4.48 -4.46 45.41
CA SER A 51 3.30 -4.64 46.27
C SER A 51 2.58 -3.32 46.58
N ILE A 52 3.30 -2.22 46.84
CA ILE A 52 2.67 -0.90 47.02
C ILE A 52 1.89 -0.52 45.77
N THR A 53 2.46 -0.75 44.58
CA THR A 53 1.82 -0.40 43.31
C THR A 53 0.56 -1.23 43.06
N GLU A 54 0.58 -2.53 43.34
CA GLU A 54 -0.63 -3.36 43.27
C GLU A 54 -1.73 -2.89 44.23
N ILE A 55 -1.34 -2.50 45.46
CA ILE A 55 -2.27 -1.94 46.44
C ILE A 55 -2.83 -0.60 45.95
N LEU A 56 -2.02 0.25 45.31
CA LEU A 56 -2.49 1.52 44.74
C LEU A 56 -3.47 1.30 43.58
N ILE A 57 -3.17 0.40 42.64
CA ILE A 57 -4.07 0.11 41.52
C ILE A 57 -5.41 -0.44 42.04
N TRP A 58 -5.37 -1.35 43.01
CA TRP A 58 -6.60 -1.86 43.64
C TRP A 58 -7.33 -0.76 44.43
N GLY A 59 -6.60 0.03 45.22
CA GLY A 59 -7.14 1.10 46.04
C GLY A 59 -7.79 2.21 45.21
N ASP A 60 -7.29 2.48 44.00
CA ASP A 60 -7.86 3.46 43.07
C ASP A 60 -9.34 3.18 42.83
N GLN A 61 -9.67 1.91 42.60
CA GLN A 61 -11.02 1.47 42.21
C GLN A 61 -11.90 1.07 43.39
N ASN A 62 -11.31 0.73 44.54
CA ASN A 62 -12.02 0.04 45.63
C ASN A 62 -11.96 0.76 47.00
N ASP A 63 -10.91 1.53 47.28
CA ASP A 63 -10.71 2.13 48.62
C ASP A 63 -9.84 3.40 48.57
N SER A 64 -10.48 4.58 48.61
CA SER A 64 -9.78 5.87 48.55
C SER A 64 -8.86 6.12 49.74
N SER A 65 -9.08 5.47 50.89
CA SER A 65 -8.25 5.64 52.10
C SER A 65 -6.81 5.18 51.89
N VAL A 66 -6.59 4.27 50.93
CA VAL A 66 -5.27 3.82 50.49
C VAL A 66 -4.47 4.97 49.88
N PHE A 67 -5.09 5.74 48.97
CA PHE A 67 -4.47 6.91 48.35
C PHE A 67 -4.25 8.03 49.36
N ASP A 68 -5.22 8.30 50.24
CA ASP A 68 -5.10 9.31 51.30
C ASP A 68 -3.86 9.04 52.16
N PHE A 69 -3.67 7.79 52.61
CA PHE A 69 -2.50 7.41 53.40
C PHE A 69 -1.18 7.51 52.61
N PHE A 70 -1.17 7.04 51.36
CA PHE A 70 0.00 7.11 50.49
C PHE A 70 0.50 8.55 50.31
N LEU A 71 -0.44 9.49 50.13
CA LEU A 71 -0.17 10.92 49.98
C LEU A 71 0.24 11.56 51.31
N GLU A 72 -0.47 11.28 52.40
CA GLU A 72 -0.15 11.81 53.74
C GLU A 72 1.29 11.47 54.15
N LYS A 73 1.76 10.26 53.80
CA LYS A 73 3.13 9.80 54.09
C LYS A 73 4.14 10.12 52.99
N ASN A 74 3.75 10.82 51.93
CA ASN A 74 4.59 11.15 50.77
C ASN A 74 5.39 9.95 50.25
N MET A 75 4.73 8.79 50.17
CA MET A 75 5.40 7.52 49.90
C MET A 75 6.07 7.48 48.52
N PHE A 76 5.55 8.24 47.55
CA PHE A 76 6.14 8.37 46.21
C PHE A 76 7.57 8.92 46.24
N ALA A 77 7.92 9.77 47.22
CA ALA A 77 9.27 10.32 47.35
C ALA A 77 10.33 9.22 47.63
N PHE A 78 9.94 8.10 48.24
CA PHE A 78 10.84 6.96 48.42
C PHE A 78 11.24 6.34 47.09
N PHE A 79 10.32 6.28 46.12
CA PHE A 79 10.62 5.71 44.79
C PHE A 79 11.67 6.57 44.08
N LEU A 80 11.51 7.90 44.13
CA LEU A 80 12.48 8.85 43.59
C LEU A 80 13.83 8.78 44.31
N ASN A 81 13.84 8.64 45.64
CA ASN A 81 15.07 8.53 46.42
C ASN A 81 15.82 7.23 46.13
N ILE A 82 15.12 6.13 45.92
CA ILE A 82 15.73 4.84 45.52
C ILE A 82 16.31 4.99 44.12
N LEU A 83 15.58 5.60 43.18
CA LEU A 83 16.04 5.82 41.81
C LEU A 83 17.28 6.72 41.72
N ARG A 84 17.38 7.74 42.58
CA ARG A 84 18.52 8.66 42.64
C ARG A 84 19.79 8.03 43.20
N GLN A 85 19.68 6.90 43.88
CA GLN A 85 20.84 6.17 44.37
C GLN A 85 21.48 5.39 43.22
N LYS A 86 22.75 5.03 43.37
CA LYS A 86 23.42 4.09 42.46
C LYS A 86 22.93 2.66 42.74
N SER A 87 21.62 2.43 42.57
CA SER A 87 20.90 1.22 42.96
C SER A 87 21.13 0.04 42.01
N GLY A 88 21.84 0.25 40.89
CA GLY A 88 22.14 -0.75 39.87
C GLY A 88 20.99 -0.98 38.89
N ARG A 89 21.29 -1.61 37.74
CA ARG A 89 20.36 -1.86 36.62
C ARG A 89 19.04 -2.46 37.06
N TYR A 90 19.09 -3.56 37.82
CA TYR A 90 17.91 -4.32 38.24
C TYR A 90 16.87 -3.45 38.96
N VAL A 91 17.29 -2.64 39.93
CA VAL A 91 16.37 -1.79 40.70
C VAL A 91 15.79 -0.68 39.84
N CYS A 92 16.59 -0.07 38.95
CA CYS A 92 16.12 0.98 38.05
C CYS A 92 15.08 0.45 37.05
N VAL A 93 15.34 -0.69 36.41
CA VAL A 93 14.42 -1.35 35.48
C VAL A 93 13.10 -1.67 36.16
N GLN A 94 13.15 -2.33 37.32
CA GLN A 94 11.95 -2.72 38.06
C GLN A 94 11.14 -1.53 38.54
N LEU A 95 11.80 -0.44 38.96
CA LEU A 95 11.13 0.82 39.30
C LEU A 95 10.40 1.43 38.10
N LEU A 96 11.08 1.57 36.96
CA LEU A 96 10.47 2.12 35.74
C LEU A 96 9.30 1.27 35.27
N GLN A 97 9.45 -0.05 35.26
CA GLN A 97 8.38 -0.98 34.92
C GLN A 97 7.19 -0.84 35.87
N THR A 98 7.45 -0.80 37.17
CA THR A 98 6.40 -0.66 38.20
C THR A 98 5.66 0.67 38.05
N LEU A 99 6.38 1.77 37.82
CA LEU A 99 5.78 3.08 37.55
C LEU A 99 4.96 3.10 36.26
N ASN A 100 5.45 2.43 35.21
CA ASN A 100 4.70 2.30 33.96
C ASN A 100 3.36 1.60 34.17
N ILE A 101 3.37 0.46 34.87
CA ILE A 101 2.15 -0.29 35.21
C ILE A 101 1.20 0.55 36.07
N LEU A 102 1.72 1.31 37.05
CA LEU A 102 0.90 2.20 37.88
C LEU A 102 0.13 3.21 37.03
N PHE A 103 0.82 3.98 36.18
CA PHE A 103 0.18 5.02 35.39
C PHE A 103 -0.71 4.47 34.27
N GLU A 104 -0.41 3.29 33.74
CA GLU A 104 -1.27 2.63 32.76
C GLU A 104 -2.65 2.30 33.36
N ASN A 105 -2.66 1.76 34.59
CA ASN A 105 -3.85 1.16 35.21
C ASN A 105 -4.68 2.11 36.12
N ILE A 106 -4.20 3.32 36.41
CA ILE A 106 -5.02 4.30 37.13
C ILE A 106 -6.15 4.81 36.24
N SER A 107 -7.37 4.68 36.76
CA SER A 107 -8.61 5.03 36.09
C SER A 107 -9.23 6.32 36.65
N HIS A 108 -9.12 6.57 37.96
CA HIS A 108 -9.73 7.75 38.56
C HIS A 108 -8.89 9.03 38.37
N GLU A 109 -9.54 10.07 37.85
CA GLU A 109 -8.94 11.37 37.55
C GLU A 109 -8.34 12.05 38.79
N THR A 110 -9.01 11.95 39.93
CA THR A 110 -8.55 12.49 41.21
C THR A 110 -7.22 11.86 41.65
N SER A 111 -7.10 10.53 41.57
CA SER A 111 -5.87 9.80 41.91
C SER A 111 -4.73 10.15 40.97
N LEU A 112 -5.04 10.26 39.67
CA LEU A 112 -4.07 10.71 38.66
C LEU A 112 -3.54 12.11 38.98
N TYR A 113 -4.43 13.07 39.27
CA TYR A 113 -4.04 14.43 39.66
C TYR A 113 -3.16 14.47 40.89
N TYR A 114 -3.47 13.65 41.91
CA TYR A 114 -2.63 13.61 43.10
C TYR A 114 -1.22 13.09 42.81
N LEU A 115 -1.08 12.04 42.02
CA LEU A 115 0.24 11.52 41.65
C LEU A 115 1.06 12.52 40.83
N LEU A 116 0.41 13.29 39.96
CA LEU A 116 1.08 14.30 39.13
C LEU A 116 1.41 15.59 39.89
N SER A 117 0.60 15.96 40.89
CA SER A 117 0.68 17.26 41.60
C SER A 117 2.01 17.57 42.31
N ASN A 118 2.69 16.56 42.83
CA ASN A 118 3.90 16.74 43.65
C ASN A 118 5.21 16.85 42.84
N ASN A 119 5.13 16.96 41.51
CA ASN A 119 6.27 17.12 40.61
C ASN A 119 7.32 15.97 40.66
N HIS A 120 7.02 14.88 41.38
CA HIS A 120 7.88 13.71 41.45
C HIS A 120 8.02 13.04 40.09
N VAL A 121 6.93 12.98 39.31
CA VAL A 121 6.93 12.42 37.95
C VAL A 121 7.88 13.19 37.04
N ASN A 122 7.81 14.53 36.99
CA ASN A 122 8.77 15.33 36.22
C ASN A 122 10.21 15.12 36.72
N SER A 123 10.41 14.92 38.03
CA SER A 123 11.74 14.61 38.57
C SER A 123 12.29 13.25 38.10
N ILE A 124 11.41 12.28 37.81
CA ILE A 124 11.77 10.99 37.21
C ILE A 124 12.04 11.17 35.72
N ILE A 125 11.23 11.94 35.01
CA ILE A 125 11.40 12.21 33.56
C ILE A 125 12.78 12.81 33.29
N VAL A 126 13.19 13.82 34.05
CA VAL A 126 14.47 14.55 33.85
C VAL A 126 15.64 13.84 34.57
N HIS A 127 15.42 12.66 35.15
CA HIS A 127 16.48 11.87 35.76
C HIS A 127 17.50 11.41 34.70
N LYS A 128 18.78 11.42 35.06
CA LYS A 128 19.88 11.03 34.15
C LYS A 128 20.10 9.52 34.21
N PHE A 129 19.36 8.78 33.42
CA PHE A 129 19.54 7.34 33.24
C PHE A 129 20.79 7.03 32.39
N ASP A 130 21.34 5.83 32.58
CA ASP A 130 22.37 5.28 31.71
C ASP A 130 21.73 4.62 30.49
N PHE A 131 21.58 5.39 29.43
CA PHE A 131 20.98 4.94 28.17
C PHE A 131 21.92 4.11 27.29
N SER A 132 23.14 3.81 27.76
CA SER A 132 23.93 2.75 27.13
C SER A 132 23.31 1.36 27.33
N ASP A 133 22.39 1.23 28.31
CA ASP A 133 21.59 0.05 28.54
C ASP A 133 20.24 0.13 27.79
N GLU A 134 20.11 -0.67 26.74
CA GLU A 134 18.90 -0.73 25.89
C GLU A 134 17.63 -1.09 26.68
N GLU A 135 17.76 -1.90 27.74
CA GLU A 135 16.61 -2.29 28.57
C GLU A 135 16.08 -1.07 29.35
N ILE A 136 16.98 -0.29 29.96
CA ILE A 136 16.61 0.94 30.69
C ILE A 136 15.97 1.93 29.72
N MET A 137 16.53 2.09 28.51
CA MET A 137 15.94 2.94 27.47
C MET A 137 14.52 2.51 27.11
N ALA A 138 14.29 1.21 26.86
CA ALA A 138 13.00 0.68 26.49
C ALA A 138 11.93 0.94 27.56
N TYR A 139 12.25 0.67 28.84
CA TYR A 139 11.31 0.97 29.94
C TYR A 139 11.10 2.46 30.15
N TYR A 140 12.14 3.28 29.98
CA TYR A 140 12.02 4.73 30.09
C TYR A 140 11.12 5.31 28.99
N ILE A 141 11.33 4.94 27.72
CA ILE A 141 10.50 5.46 26.62
C ILE A 141 9.06 4.95 26.72
N SER A 142 8.87 3.71 27.17
CA SER A 142 7.54 3.15 27.46
C SER A 142 6.84 3.97 28.55
N PHE A 143 7.55 4.32 29.62
CA PHE A 143 7.02 5.18 30.68
C PHE A 143 6.61 6.56 30.16
N LEU A 144 7.45 7.22 29.35
CA LEU A 144 7.08 8.51 28.73
C LEU A 144 5.86 8.38 27.81
N LYS A 145 5.78 7.31 27.03
CA LYS A 145 4.63 7.02 26.16
C LYS A 145 3.35 6.87 26.99
N THR A 146 3.37 6.10 28.06
CA THR A 146 2.22 5.91 28.96
C THR A 146 1.75 7.23 29.57
N LEU A 147 2.68 8.08 30.02
CA LEU A 147 2.33 9.41 30.51
C LEU A 147 1.71 10.29 29.41
N SER A 148 2.22 10.23 28.18
CA SER A 148 1.66 10.99 27.06
C SER A 148 0.21 10.62 26.73
N LEU A 149 -0.19 9.36 26.96
CA LEU A 149 -1.56 8.89 26.76
C LEU A 149 -2.54 9.44 27.81
N LYS A 150 -2.03 9.94 28.94
CA LYS A 150 -2.83 10.59 29.99
C LYS A 150 -2.87 12.13 29.83
N LEU A 151 -2.30 12.67 28.75
CA LEU A 151 -2.35 14.11 28.47
C LEU A 151 -3.73 14.53 27.96
N ASN A 152 -4.26 15.59 28.56
CA ASN A 152 -5.45 16.31 28.13
C ASN A 152 -5.31 17.79 28.56
N ASN A 153 -6.32 18.62 28.25
CA ASN A 153 -6.30 20.05 28.54
C ASN A 153 -6.14 20.38 30.04
N HIS A 154 -6.48 19.45 30.95
CA HIS A 154 -6.34 19.62 32.38
C HIS A 154 -5.01 19.08 32.91
N THR A 155 -4.59 17.88 32.49
CA THR A 155 -3.36 17.23 32.98
C THR A 155 -2.09 17.88 32.42
N VAL A 156 -2.16 18.56 31.28
CA VAL A 156 -1.00 19.21 30.65
C VAL A 156 -0.28 20.19 31.57
N HIS A 157 -1.02 20.87 32.45
CA HIS A 157 -0.48 21.84 33.41
C HIS A 157 0.45 21.21 34.46
N PHE A 158 0.40 19.89 34.67
CA PHE A 158 1.37 19.20 35.54
C PHE A 158 2.71 18.95 34.86
N PHE A 159 2.76 18.92 33.53
CA PHE A 159 3.97 18.66 32.77
C PHE A 159 4.57 19.93 32.15
N TYR A 160 3.72 20.89 31.78
CA TYR A 160 4.10 22.18 31.24
C TYR A 160 3.92 23.30 32.27
N ASN A 161 5.02 23.97 32.60
CA ASN A 161 5.01 25.15 33.45
C ASN A 161 5.19 26.41 32.59
N GLU A 162 4.15 27.22 32.53
CA GLU A 162 4.10 28.47 31.75
C GLU A 162 5.11 29.52 32.24
N HIS A 163 5.32 29.62 33.56
CA HIS A 163 6.21 30.63 34.14
C HIS A 163 7.68 30.33 33.85
N THR A 164 8.06 29.05 33.89
CA THR A 164 9.44 28.63 33.63
C THR A 164 9.69 28.26 32.18
N ASN A 165 8.64 28.19 31.35
CA ASN A 165 8.69 27.65 29.98
C ASN A 165 9.41 26.28 29.97
N ASP A 166 8.96 25.38 30.84
CA ASP A 166 9.55 24.04 30.97
C ASP A 166 8.48 22.99 30.69
N PHE A 167 8.78 22.06 29.80
CA PHE A 167 7.89 20.95 29.45
C PHE A 167 8.70 19.65 29.43
N ALA A 168 8.87 19.06 30.61
CA ALA A 168 9.78 17.94 30.82
C ALA A 168 9.45 16.74 29.90
N LEU A 169 8.19 16.32 29.89
CA LEU A 169 7.73 15.16 29.11
C LEU A 169 8.05 15.29 27.61
N TYR A 170 7.72 16.42 27.01
CA TYR A 170 7.95 16.64 25.58
C TYR A 170 9.44 16.86 25.26
N THR A 171 10.13 17.72 26.03
CA THR A 171 11.53 18.09 25.72
C THR A 171 12.51 16.94 25.93
N GLU A 172 12.28 16.06 26.90
CA GLU A 172 13.10 14.85 27.07
C GLU A 172 12.79 13.80 26.01
N ALA A 173 11.51 13.60 25.64
CA ALA A 173 11.12 12.63 24.61
C ALA A 173 11.71 12.93 23.23
N ILE A 174 11.65 14.19 22.76
CA ILE A 174 12.10 14.54 21.41
C ILE A 174 13.61 14.39 21.19
N LYS A 175 14.42 14.24 22.24
CA LYS A 175 15.86 13.95 22.10
C LYS A 175 16.12 12.61 21.40
N PHE A 176 15.19 11.67 21.52
CA PHE A 176 15.29 10.32 20.97
C PHE A 176 14.66 10.16 19.58
N PHE A 177 14.30 11.27 18.90
CA PHE A 177 13.63 11.23 17.60
C PHE A 177 14.42 10.48 16.50
N ASN A 178 15.76 10.47 16.62
CA ASN A 178 16.69 9.81 15.72
C ASN A 178 17.47 8.70 16.46
N HIS A 179 16.75 7.89 17.25
CA HIS A 179 17.32 6.69 17.87
C HIS A 179 17.50 5.58 16.83
N PRO A 180 18.54 4.71 16.90
CA PRO A 180 18.74 3.62 15.93
C PRO A 180 17.62 2.58 15.94
N GLU A 181 17.03 2.31 17.11
CA GLU A 181 15.90 1.37 17.24
C GLU A 181 14.58 1.99 16.78
N SER A 182 13.89 1.32 15.85
CA SER A 182 12.62 1.82 15.27
C SER A 182 11.52 1.97 16.33
N MET A 183 11.41 1.03 17.28
CA MET A 183 10.40 1.07 18.35
C MET A 183 10.50 2.34 19.21
N VAL A 184 11.71 2.80 19.50
CA VAL A 184 11.95 4.06 20.22
C VAL A 184 11.49 5.25 19.37
N ARG A 185 11.83 5.28 18.07
CA ARG A 185 11.36 6.34 17.16
C ARG A 185 9.82 6.37 17.09
N ILE A 186 9.18 5.21 16.97
CA ILE A 186 7.71 5.08 16.95
C ILE A 186 7.11 5.62 18.26
N ALA A 187 7.66 5.27 19.42
CA ALA A 187 7.19 5.77 20.70
C ALA A 187 7.33 7.30 20.82
N VAL A 188 8.47 7.87 20.39
CA VAL A 188 8.66 9.33 20.35
C VAL A 188 7.64 10.00 19.43
N ARG A 189 7.38 9.43 18.25
CA ARG A 189 6.34 9.93 17.34
C ARG A 189 4.97 9.93 18.00
N THR A 190 4.57 8.82 18.65
CA THR A 190 3.32 8.75 19.42
C THR A 190 3.25 9.84 20.50
N ILE A 191 4.33 10.04 21.28
CA ILE A 191 4.38 11.07 22.31
C ILE A 191 4.19 12.46 21.69
N THR A 192 4.90 12.77 20.60
CA THR A 192 4.76 14.08 19.94
C THR A 192 3.36 14.32 19.39
N LEU A 193 2.73 13.32 18.77
CA LEU A 193 1.36 13.43 18.26
C LEU A 193 0.35 13.65 19.39
N ASN A 194 0.50 12.93 20.50
CA ASN A 194 -0.36 13.13 21.68
C ASN A 194 -0.20 14.54 22.25
N VAL A 195 1.03 15.06 22.31
CA VAL A 195 1.29 16.44 22.76
C VAL A 195 0.67 17.47 21.81
N TYR A 196 0.82 17.31 20.49
CA TYR A 196 0.29 18.26 19.51
C TYR A 196 -1.24 18.27 19.44
N LYS A 197 -1.90 17.18 19.85
CA LYS A 197 -3.37 17.08 19.93
C LYS A 197 -3.99 17.84 21.12
N VAL A 198 -3.18 18.22 22.13
CA VAL A 198 -3.69 18.95 23.29
C VAL A 198 -3.89 20.43 22.93
N ASP A 199 -5.13 20.91 23.05
CA ASP A 199 -5.50 22.30 22.77
C ASP A 199 -5.17 23.20 23.96
N ASN A 200 -3.87 23.46 24.15
CA ASN A 200 -3.37 24.42 25.13
C ASN A 200 -2.48 25.47 24.44
N GLN A 201 -3.02 26.67 24.25
CA GLN A 201 -2.37 27.74 23.47
C GLN A 201 -1.00 28.17 24.03
N HIS A 202 -0.85 28.21 25.36
CA HIS A 202 0.42 28.59 26.00
C HIS A 202 1.51 27.55 25.75
N MET A 203 1.17 26.26 25.89
CA MET A 203 2.07 25.15 25.58
C MET A 203 2.44 25.12 24.09
N LEU A 204 1.45 25.30 23.22
CA LEU A 204 1.63 25.32 21.78
C LEU A 204 2.53 26.48 21.32
N HIS A 205 2.36 27.69 21.90
CA HIS A 205 3.28 28.81 21.67
C HIS A 205 4.71 28.53 22.16
N TYR A 206 4.86 27.88 23.31
CA TYR A 206 6.18 27.41 23.77
C TYR A 206 6.81 26.47 22.75
N ILE A 207 6.06 25.47 22.26
CA ILE A 207 6.53 24.52 21.26
C ILE A 207 6.98 25.27 19.99
N ARG A 208 6.15 26.18 19.47
CA ARG A 208 6.48 27.00 18.30
C ARG A 208 7.80 27.74 18.46
N ASP A 209 7.94 28.47 19.56
CA ASP A 209 8.99 29.47 19.73
C ASP A 209 10.31 28.86 20.21
N LYS A 210 10.28 27.68 20.87
CA LYS A 210 11.45 27.07 21.51
C LYS A 210 11.91 25.76 20.90
N THR A 211 11.01 24.93 20.39
CA THR A 211 11.34 23.52 20.07
C THR A 211 11.03 23.13 18.63
N ALA A 212 9.95 23.64 18.02
CA ALA A 212 9.48 23.21 16.70
C ALA A 212 10.53 23.44 15.61
N VAL A 213 11.13 24.63 15.55
CA VAL A 213 12.16 24.97 14.56
C VAL A 213 13.39 24.04 14.65
N PRO A 214 14.08 23.90 15.80
CA PRO A 214 15.23 23.00 15.88
C PRO A 214 14.84 21.53 15.70
N TYR A 215 13.66 21.12 16.19
CA TYR A 215 13.15 19.75 16.02
C TYR A 215 12.93 19.41 14.54
N PHE A 216 12.08 20.18 13.85
CA PHE A 216 11.79 19.94 12.44
C PHE A 216 13.00 20.14 11.55
N SER A 217 13.90 21.09 11.84
CA SER A 217 15.15 21.21 11.08
C SER A 217 16.03 19.97 11.20
N ASN A 218 16.10 19.32 12.36
CA ASN A 218 16.87 18.09 12.55
C ASN A 218 16.15 16.86 11.96
N LEU A 219 14.83 16.78 12.12
CA LEU A 219 14.01 15.72 11.53
C LEU A 219 14.10 15.71 10.00
N VAL A 220 13.92 16.87 9.36
CA VAL A 220 14.00 17.00 7.90
C VAL A 220 15.40 16.70 7.38
N TRP A 221 16.45 17.07 8.12
CA TRP A 221 17.83 16.69 7.79
C TRP A 221 18.06 15.17 7.88
N PHE A 222 17.52 14.53 8.93
CA PHE A 222 17.59 13.08 9.10
C PHE A 222 16.91 12.36 7.93
N ILE A 223 15.68 12.75 7.59
CA ILE A 223 14.93 12.18 6.46
C ILE A 223 15.71 12.36 5.14
N GLY A 224 16.25 13.55 4.89
CA GLY A 224 17.05 13.79 3.68
C GLY A 224 18.36 13.00 3.65
N SER A 225 18.98 12.75 4.80
CA SER A 225 20.18 11.90 4.90
C SER A 225 19.85 10.44 4.58
N HIS A 226 18.69 9.96 5.06
CA HIS A 226 18.17 8.63 4.76
C HIS A 226 17.84 8.46 3.27
N VAL A 227 17.25 9.49 2.64
CA VAL A 227 17.02 9.52 1.18
C VAL A 227 18.31 9.41 0.37
N ILE A 228 19.40 10.05 0.83
CA ILE A 228 20.70 9.94 0.17
C ILE A 228 21.27 8.52 0.32
N GLU A 229 21.02 7.83 1.43
CA GLU A 229 21.39 6.41 1.57
C GLU A 229 20.56 5.52 0.63
N LEU A 230 19.26 5.77 0.51
CA LEU A 230 18.38 5.09 -0.44
C LEU A 230 18.89 5.25 -1.88
N ASP A 231 19.23 6.47 -2.30
CA ASP A 231 19.79 6.73 -3.63
C ASP A 231 21.12 5.99 -3.87
N LYS A 232 22.01 5.95 -2.87
CA LYS A 232 23.25 5.17 -2.95
C LYS A 232 22.98 3.66 -3.07
N CYS A 233 21.97 3.15 -2.37
CA CYS A 233 21.57 1.75 -2.43
C CYS A 233 21.14 1.36 -3.85
N VAL A 234 20.37 2.24 -4.51
CA VAL A 234 19.96 2.07 -5.93
C VAL A 234 21.15 2.18 -6.88
N GLN A 235 22.09 3.10 -6.65
CA GLN A 235 23.26 3.29 -7.51
C GLN A 235 24.27 2.14 -7.47
N THR A 236 24.40 1.51 -6.30
CA THR A 236 25.38 0.44 -6.06
C THR A 236 24.81 -0.95 -6.24
N ASP A 237 23.54 -1.06 -6.67
CA ASP A 237 22.91 -2.34 -6.92
C ASP A 237 23.50 -3.02 -8.17
N GLU A 238 23.87 -4.28 -8.00
CA GLU A 238 24.31 -5.17 -9.06
C GLU A 238 23.43 -6.41 -9.01
N GLU A 239 22.67 -6.67 -10.08
CA GLU A 239 21.79 -7.84 -10.21
C GLU A 239 20.73 -7.96 -9.10
N HIS A 240 20.19 -6.85 -8.58
CA HIS A 240 19.13 -6.84 -7.57
C HIS A 240 19.51 -7.43 -6.21
N LYS A 241 20.82 -7.49 -5.89
CA LYS A 241 21.32 -7.99 -4.59
C LYS A 241 20.93 -7.09 -3.43
N ASN A 242 20.76 -5.79 -3.67
CA ASN A 242 20.38 -4.83 -2.63
C ASN A 242 18.87 -4.81 -2.33
N ARG A 243 18.06 -5.66 -2.98
CA ARG A 243 16.59 -5.63 -2.86
C ARG A 243 16.08 -5.64 -1.41
N GLY A 244 16.66 -6.48 -0.54
CA GLY A 244 16.27 -6.56 0.87
C GLY A 244 16.53 -5.24 1.59
N LYS A 245 17.78 -4.75 1.54
CA LYS A 245 18.17 -3.47 2.14
C LYS A 245 17.34 -2.29 1.58
N LEU A 246 17.09 -2.28 0.28
CA LEU A 246 16.28 -1.23 -0.36
C LEU A 246 14.83 -1.26 0.13
N SER A 247 14.26 -2.46 0.35
CA SER A 247 12.93 -2.61 0.94
C SER A 247 12.85 -2.01 2.34
N ASP A 248 13.86 -2.24 3.18
CA ASP A 248 13.91 -1.68 4.54
C ASP A 248 14.01 -0.15 4.51
N LEU A 249 14.86 0.40 3.64
CA LEU A 249 15.01 1.85 3.46
C LEU A 249 13.73 2.50 2.91
N VAL A 250 13.01 1.84 2.00
CA VAL A 250 11.73 2.34 1.50
C VAL A 250 10.67 2.31 2.60
N ALA A 251 10.58 1.23 3.37
CA ALA A 251 9.63 1.12 4.48
C ALA A 251 9.86 2.22 5.54
N GLU A 252 11.12 2.45 5.94
CA GLU A 252 11.45 3.52 6.88
C GLU A 252 11.15 4.92 6.31
N HIS A 253 11.34 5.13 5.00
CA HIS A 253 10.96 6.39 4.36
C HIS A 253 9.45 6.61 4.38
N LEU A 254 8.66 5.58 4.09
CA LEU A 254 7.19 5.64 4.16
C LEU A 254 6.71 5.95 5.58
N ASP A 255 7.31 5.33 6.59
CA ASP A 255 7.03 5.62 8.01
C ASP A 255 7.29 7.10 8.36
N HIS A 256 8.33 7.72 7.79
CA HIS A 256 8.56 9.15 7.96
C HIS A 256 7.47 10.00 7.31
N LEU A 257 7.06 9.68 6.07
CA LEU A 257 6.02 10.43 5.37
C LEU A 257 4.67 10.33 6.08
N HIS A 258 4.29 9.15 6.55
CA HIS A 258 3.06 8.96 7.34
C HIS A 258 3.10 9.76 8.64
N TYR A 259 4.23 9.75 9.36
CA TYR A 259 4.38 10.59 10.56
C TYR A 259 4.25 12.09 10.27
N LEU A 260 4.85 12.58 9.17
CA LEU A 260 4.72 13.97 8.77
C LEU A 260 3.27 14.32 8.40
N ASN A 261 2.58 13.44 7.69
CA ASN A 261 1.18 13.59 7.34
C ASN A 261 0.29 13.61 8.60
N ASP A 262 0.55 12.73 9.58
CA ASP A 262 -0.17 12.71 10.85
C ASP A 262 -0.04 14.04 11.61
N ILE A 263 1.14 14.67 11.62
CA ILE A 263 1.32 16.02 12.20
C ILE A 263 0.46 17.03 11.45
N LEU A 264 0.48 17.01 10.11
CA LEU A 264 -0.26 17.97 9.29
C LEU A 264 -1.78 17.83 9.45
N ILE A 265 -2.27 16.60 9.61
CA ILE A 265 -3.70 16.27 9.80
C ILE A 265 -4.22 16.73 11.18
N ILE A 266 -3.37 16.84 12.20
CA ILE A 266 -3.77 17.45 13.49
C ILE A 266 -4.29 18.88 13.30
N ASN A 267 -3.93 19.53 12.18
CA ASN A 267 -4.43 20.84 11.75
C ASN A 267 -4.12 21.97 12.74
N CYS A 268 -2.92 21.92 13.32
CA CYS A 268 -2.38 22.99 14.13
C CYS A 268 -1.65 23.99 13.23
N GLU A 269 -2.32 25.10 12.88
CA GLU A 269 -1.89 26.05 11.82
C GLU A 269 -0.41 26.43 11.91
N PHE A 270 0.06 26.89 13.08
CA PHE A 270 1.44 27.32 13.22
C PHE A 270 2.46 26.17 13.12
N LEU A 271 2.11 24.95 13.56
CA LEU A 271 3.00 23.78 13.40
C LEU A 271 3.09 23.43 11.92
N ASN A 272 1.95 23.47 11.23
CA ASN A 272 1.87 23.22 9.80
C ASN A 272 2.69 24.26 9.02
N ASP A 273 2.65 25.53 9.40
CA ASP A 273 3.47 26.59 8.79
C ASP A 273 4.97 26.31 8.94
N VAL A 274 5.43 26.04 10.18
CA VAL A 274 6.85 25.78 10.45
C VAL A 274 7.31 24.49 9.76
N LEU A 275 6.51 23.42 9.82
CA LEU A 275 6.84 22.15 9.20
C LEU A 275 6.88 22.26 7.67
N THR A 276 5.87 22.92 7.07
CA THR A 276 5.78 23.14 5.63
C THR A 276 6.96 23.97 5.12
N ASP A 277 7.36 25.02 5.84
CA ASP A 277 8.56 25.79 5.49
C ASP A 277 9.82 24.91 5.46
N HIS A 278 10.02 24.08 6.49
CA HIS A 278 11.18 23.19 6.55
C HIS A 278 11.14 22.11 5.45
N LEU A 279 9.99 21.47 5.24
CA LEU A 279 9.83 20.44 4.21
C LEU A 279 10.07 21.02 2.81
N LEU A 280 9.40 22.11 2.44
CA LEU A 280 9.55 22.72 1.12
C LEU A 280 10.96 23.29 0.92
N ASN A 281 11.43 24.16 1.83
CA ASN A 281 12.65 24.94 1.60
C ASN A 281 13.94 24.19 1.93
N ARG A 282 13.88 23.10 2.72
CA ARG A 282 15.07 22.32 3.09
C ARG A 282 15.10 20.91 2.48
N LEU A 283 13.97 20.27 2.15
CA LEU A 283 13.95 18.90 1.62
C LEU A 283 13.36 18.79 0.21
N PHE A 284 12.05 18.96 0.07
CA PHE A 284 11.33 18.65 -1.17
C PHE A 284 11.84 19.46 -2.36
N LEU A 285 11.97 20.78 -2.22
CA LEU A 285 12.47 21.58 -3.33
C LEU A 285 13.98 21.37 -3.57
N PRO A 286 14.88 21.58 -2.60
CA PRO A 286 16.31 21.57 -2.87
C PRO A 286 16.93 20.18 -3.06
N LEU A 287 16.27 19.09 -2.62
CA LEU A 287 16.75 17.72 -2.77
C LEU A 287 15.92 16.94 -3.80
N TYR A 288 14.58 17.01 -3.79
CA TYR A 288 13.77 16.24 -4.74
C TYR A 288 13.64 17.03 -6.05
N VAL A 289 12.86 18.12 -6.07
CA VAL A 289 12.56 18.88 -7.31
C VAL A 289 13.82 19.36 -8.04
N TYR A 290 14.81 19.89 -7.32
CA TYR A 290 16.07 20.34 -7.93
C TYR A 290 16.83 19.19 -8.62
N SER A 291 16.75 17.96 -8.10
CA SER A 291 17.43 16.78 -8.66
C SER A 291 16.86 16.31 -10.00
N LEU A 292 15.63 16.72 -10.33
CA LEU A 292 15.04 16.49 -11.66
C LEU A 292 15.87 17.13 -12.77
N VAL A 293 16.39 18.35 -12.53
CA VAL A 293 17.16 19.12 -13.54
C VAL A 293 18.66 19.04 -13.26
N LYS A 294 19.07 19.13 -11.99
CA LYS A 294 20.48 19.13 -11.57
C LYS A 294 20.70 18.06 -10.51
N ARG A 295 21.36 16.97 -10.92
CA ARG A 295 21.57 15.75 -10.12
C ARG A 295 22.24 16.03 -8.77
N LYS A 296 21.47 15.91 -7.67
CA LYS A 296 22.00 15.66 -6.31
C LYS A 296 21.74 14.23 -5.88
N ILE A 297 20.53 13.75 -6.16
CA ILE A 297 20.15 12.34 -6.20
C ILE A 297 19.75 11.98 -7.62
N ASN A 298 19.60 10.69 -7.93
CA ASN A 298 19.16 10.29 -9.25
C ASN A 298 17.73 10.74 -9.57
N PRO A 299 17.42 11.09 -10.83
CA PRO A 299 16.08 11.52 -11.23
C PRO A 299 14.99 10.48 -10.93
N GLN A 300 15.23 9.18 -11.13
CA GLN A 300 14.23 8.14 -10.84
C GLN A 300 13.89 8.05 -9.35
N VAL A 301 14.88 8.17 -8.47
CA VAL A 301 14.68 8.19 -7.01
C VAL A 301 13.92 9.46 -6.65
N SER A 302 14.29 10.60 -7.22
CA SER A 302 13.57 11.84 -7.00
C SER A 302 12.11 11.78 -7.45
N LEU A 303 11.82 11.21 -8.62
CA LEU A 303 10.47 11.04 -9.14
C LEU A 303 9.66 10.12 -8.23
N TYR A 304 10.23 8.98 -7.84
CA TYR A 304 9.62 8.06 -6.88
C TYR A 304 9.24 8.76 -5.58
N LEU A 305 10.17 9.51 -4.97
CA LEU A 305 9.93 10.21 -3.71
C LEU A 305 8.88 11.31 -3.84
N LEU A 306 8.87 12.05 -4.97
CA LEU A 306 7.83 13.03 -5.24
C LEU A 306 6.45 12.36 -5.36
N SER A 307 6.36 11.25 -6.10
CA SER A 307 5.12 10.48 -6.21
C SER A 307 4.61 10.04 -4.85
N GLN A 308 5.49 9.58 -3.95
CA GLN A 308 5.11 9.24 -2.57
C GLN A 308 4.58 10.43 -1.78
N VAL A 309 5.22 11.59 -1.90
CA VAL A 309 4.76 12.83 -1.23
C VAL A 309 3.34 13.18 -1.67
N PHE A 310 3.03 13.10 -2.97
CA PHE A 310 1.69 13.39 -3.49
C PHE A 310 0.65 12.32 -3.17
N LEU A 311 1.05 11.05 -3.01
CA LEU A 311 0.12 9.96 -2.63
C LEU A 311 -0.19 9.93 -1.13
N ILE A 312 0.77 10.31 -0.28
CA ILE A 312 0.66 10.13 1.18
C ILE A 312 0.26 11.41 1.90
N ILE A 313 0.76 12.57 1.46
CA ILE A 313 0.51 13.82 2.17
C ILE A 313 -0.74 14.51 1.63
N HIS A 314 -1.75 14.67 2.48
CA HIS A 314 -3.04 15.25 2.10
C HIS A 314 -3.20 16.74 2.44
N TYR A 315 -2.16 17.37 3.00
CA TYR A 315 -2.21 18.79 3.36
C TYR A 315 -2.11 19.69 2.13
N GLU A 316 -3.27 20.16 1.65
CA GLU A 316 -3.43 20.89 0.39
C GLU A 316 -2.48 22.07 0.21
N PRO A 317 -2.24 22.98 1.19
CA PRO A 317 -1.38 24.15 0.97
C PRO A 317 0.05 23.76 0.56
N MET A 318 0.60 22.71 1.17
CA MET A 318 1.95 22.24 0.87
C MET A 318 2.01 21.53 -0.49
N VAL A 319 1.05 20.64 -0.75
CA VAL A 319 0.95 19.89 -2.01
C VAL A 319 0.75 20.85 -3.18
N ASN A 320 -0.10 21.86 -3.01
CA ASN A 320 -0.36 22.91 -3.99
C ASN A 320 0.87 23.78 -4.25
N ALA A 321 1.63 24.14 -3.21
CA ALA A 321 2.87 24.89 -3.34
C ALA A 321 3.94 24.08 -4.08
N LEU A 322 4.09 22.79 -3.75
CA LEU A 322 5.04 21.89 -4.39
C LEU A 322 4.72 21.69 -5.87
N ALA A 323 3.45 21.40 -6.20
CA ALA A 323 3.00 21.23 -7.57
C ALA A 323 3.18 22.51 -8.39
N ASN A 324 2.88 23.69 -7.82
CA ASN A 324 3.09 24.95 -8.53
C ASN A 324 4.57 25.15 -8.93
N VAL A 325 5.52 24.74 -8.09
CA VAL A 325 6.94 24.80 -8.45
C VAL A 325 7.30 23.80 -9.54
N ILE A 326 6.77 22.58 -9.50
CA ILE A 326 7.03 21.55 -10.53
C ILE A 326 6.43 21.96 -11.89
N LEU A 327 5.23 22.53 -11.90
CA LEU A 327 4.49 22.84 -13.13
C LEU A 327 4.83 24.19 -13.75
N ASN A 328 5.08 25.20 -12.90
CA ASN A 328 5.24 26.60 -13.33
C ASN A 328 6.57 27.23 -12.91
N GLY A 329 7.36 26.54 -12.07
CA GLY A 329 8.61 27.07 -11.52
C GLY A 329 9.78 27.03 -12.50
N ASP A 330 10.74 27.92 -12.26
CA ASP A 330 12.02 28.02 -12.98
C ASP A 330 13.19 27.86 -12.00
N LEU A 331 14.42 27.71 -12.49
CA LEU A 331 15.64 27.55 -11.68
C LEU A 331 15.94 28.77 -10.78
N SER A 332 15.41 29.95 -11.11
CA SER A 332 15.47 31.16 -10.27
C SER A 332 14.87 30.96 -8.87
N VAL A 333 13.94 30.00 -8.72
CA VAL A 333 13.36 29.58 -7.44
C VAL A 333 14.43 29.13 -6.43
N PHE A 334 15.60 28.69 -6.91
CA PHE A 334 16.72 28.21 -6.08
C PHE A 334 17.87 29.22 -5.95
N THR A 335 17.79 30.37 -6.61
CA THR A 335 18.79 31.44 -6.48
C THR A 335 18.48 32.34 -5.28
N PRO A 336 19.49 32.72 -4.47
CA PRO A 336 19.27 33.67 -3.38
C PRO A 336 18.97 35.06 -3.95
N GLN A 337 17.73 35.54 -3.80
CA GLN A 337 17.39 36.93 -4.13
C GLN A 337 18.06 37.88 -3.14
N THR A 338 18.76 38.88 -3.67
CA THR A 338 19.52 39.90 -2.94
C THR A 338 18.64 41.11 -2.62
N ASP A 339 17.41 40.92 -2.14
CA ASP A 339 16.55 42.05 -1.79
C ASP A 339 16.62 42.34 -0.29
N LEU A 340 17.22 43.49 0.05
CA LEU A 340 17.12 44.10 1.37
C LEU A 340 15.65 44.36 1.69
N HIS A 341 15.23 44.02 2.91
CA HIS A 341 13.87 44.10 3.47
C HIS A 341 12.99 42.84 3.34
N SER A 342 13.42 41.72 3.94
CA SER A 342 12.55 40.88 4.78
C SER A 342 13.42 39.88 5.54
N THR A 343 13.28 39.81 6.86
CA THR A 343 14.17 39.06 7.76
C THR A 343 13.98 37.53 7.74
N LEU A 344 13.30 36.95 6.74
CA LEU A 344 12.94 35.51 6.68
C LEU A 344 12.88 34.90 5.26
N LYS A 345 13.54 35.46 4.23
CA LYS A 345 13.66 34.73 2.94
C LYS A 345 14.83 33.73 3.01
N SER A 346 14.53 32.54 3.53
CA SER A 346 15.48 31.43 3.70
C SER A 346 16.06 30.97 2.35
N VAL A 347 17.39 30.87 2.27
CA VAL A 347 18.08 30.30 1.10
C VAL A 347 17.67 28.83 0.97
N ARG A 348 17.00 28.46 -0.13
CA ARG A 348 16.54 27.08 -0.38
C ARG A 348 17.74 26.15 -0.59
N ARG A 349 18.17 25.49 0.47
CA ARG A 349 19.32 24.58 0.45
C ARG A 349 19.13 23.44 1.45
N PHE A 350 19.44 22.23 1.01
CA PHE A 350 19.60 21.09 1.91
C PHE A 350 20.97 21.19 2.59
N THR A 351 20.97 21.58 3.87
CA THR A 351 22.19 21.74 4.69
C THR A 351 21.99 21.18 6.08
N LYS A 352 23.06 20.64 6.65
CA LYS A 352 23.07 20.15 8.03
C LYS A 352 22.74 21.30 8.99
N PRO A 353 21.83 21.09 9.95
CA PRO A 353 21.59 22.06 11.01
C PRO A 353 22.90 22.40 11.74
N PRO A 354 23.11 23.67 12.14
CA PRO A 354 24.37 24.11 12.73
C PRO A 354 24.65 23.46 14.10
N GLU A 355 23.62 23.08 14.83
CA GLU A 355 23.70 22.47 16.15
C GLU A 355 22.76 21.26 16.25
N SER A 356 23.10 20.30 17.12
CA SER A 356 22.20 19.18 17.42
C SER A 356 20.94 19.65 18.14
N LEU A 357 19.88 18.85 18.07
CA LEU A 357 18.62 19.14 18.77
C LEU A 357 18.84 19.30 20.28
N GLU A 358 19.55 18.37 20.91
CA GLU A 358 19.82 18.40 22.35
C GLU A 358 20.51 19.72 22.78
N ARG A 359 21.56 20.11 22.06
CA ARG A 359 22.27 21.37 22.31
C ARG A 359 21.38 22.60 22.11
N SER A 360 20.51 22.57 21.09
CA SER A 360 19.55 23.66 20.83
C SER A 360 18.53 23.81 21.96
N LEU A 361 18.08 22.68 22.53
CA LEU A 361 17.14 22.65 23.68
C LEU A 361 17.82 23.13 24.98
N GLU A 362 19.10 22.81 25.19
CA GLU A 362 19.83 23.31 26.36
C GLU A 362 20.05 24.84 26.30
N LEU A 363 20.42 25.36 25.14
CA LEU A 363 20.61 26.79 24.93
C LEU A 363 19.33 27.60 25.11
N SER A 364 18.18 27.03 24.72
CA SER A 364 16.88 27.68 24.89
C SER A 364 16.47 27.77 26.36
N ARG A 365 16.78 26.77 27.19
CA ARG A 365 16.60 26.79 28.65
C ARG A 365 17.43 27.87 29.33
N HIS A 366 18.66 28.12 28.86
CA HIS A 366 19.54 29.13 29.46
C HIS A 366 19.19 30.58 29.09
N ARG A 367 18.58 30.83 27.92
CA ARG A 367 18.12 32.18 27.54
C ARG A 367 16.94 32.69 28.38
N GLY A 368 16.11 31.80 28.94
CA GLY A 368 14.97 32.17 29.80
C GLY A 368 15.34 32.75 31.17
N ARG A 369 16.57 32.54 31.66
CA ARG A 369 17.01 32.99 33.00
C ARG A 369 17.47 34.46 33.07
N LYS A 370 17.61 35.19 31.96
CA LYS A 370 18.15 36.58 31.93
C LYS A 370 17.12 37.68 31.62
N ARG A 371 15.94 37.64 32.23
CA ARG A 371 15.03 38.79 32.22
C ARG A 371 14.43 39.03 33.61
N THR A 372 15.24 39.57 34.52
CA THR A 372 14.72 40.21 35.73
C THR A 372 14.01 41.51 35.32
N GLN A 373 12.69 41.53 35.48
CA GLN A 373 11.86 42.73 35.37
C GLN A 373 12.37 43.80 36.36
N LYS A 374 12.84 44.94 35.86
CA LYS A 374 12.89 46.17 36.69
C LYS A 374 11.46 46.68 36.82
N ARG A 375 10.96 46.76 38.05
CA ARG A 375 9.68 47.41 38.38
C ARG A 375 9.69 48.89 37.90
N PRO A 376 8.59 49.41 37.35
CA PRO A 376 8.45 50.85 37.16
C PRO A 376 8.14 51.49 38.54
N ASN A 377 9.03 52.35 39.04
CA ASN A 377 8.79 53.12 40.26
C ASN A 377 8.38 54.54 39.88
N TYR A 378 7.11 54.87 40.04
CA TYR A 378 6.62 56.25 40.01
C TYR A 378 6.72 56.83 41.42
N LYS A 379 7.59 57.81 41.62
CA LYS A 379 7.38 58.90 42.59
C LYS A 379 8.08 60.16 42.07
N ASN A 380 7.24 61.18 41.91
CA ASN A 380 7.54 62.56 41.53
C ASN A 380 8.67 63.17 42.38
N LEU A 381 9.44 64.09 41.81
CA LEU A 381 9.30 65.56 41.96
C LEU A 381 10.50 66.22 41.29
N GLY A 382 10.25 67.36 40.63
CA GLY A 382 11.20 68.04 39.77
C GLY A 382 12.40 68.64 40.50
N GLU A 383 13.35 69.09 39.71
CA GLU A 383 13.97 70.42 39.78
C GLU A 383 14.88 70.60 38.56
N GLU A 384 15.15 71.86 38.30
CA GLU A 384 15.64 72.47 37.07
C GLU A 384 17.14 72.23 36.75
N GLU A 385 17.50 72.71 35.55
CA GLU A 385 18.80 73.29 35.15
C GLU A 385 19.95 72.40 34.63
N ASP A 386 20.28 72.68 33.36
CA ASP A 386 21.59 72.99 32.77
C ASP A 386 22.87 72.42 33.41
N ASP A 387 23.68 71.72 32.60
CA ASP A 387 24.97 72.26 32.14
C ASP A 387 25.68 71.34 31.13
N GLU A 388 26.28 71.97 30.12
CA GLU A 388 27.30 71.39 29.26
C GLU A 388 28.61 71.13 30.04
N ARG A 389 29.31 70.02 29.78
CA ARG A 389 30.72 70.03 29.31
C ARG A 389 31.42 68.66 29.34
N ALA A 390 32.08 68.41 28.21
CA ALA A 390 33.45 67.96 28.03
C ALA A 390 33.89 66.56 28.52
N GLY A 391 34.23 65.73 27.52
CA GLY A 391 35.66 65.46 27.28
C GLY A 391 36.12 64.02 27.47
N ARG A 392 36.39 63.33 26.36
CA ARG A 392 37.72 62.77 26.10
C ARG A 392 37.94 62.49 24.61
N GLU A 393 38.91 63.20 24.08
CA GLU A 393 39.51 63.07 22.76
C GLU A 393 40.43 61.85 22.62
N GLY A 394 40.74 61.56 21.35
CA GLY A 394 41.89 60.80 20.86
C GLY A 394 41.43 59.88 19.71
N GLY A 395 41.46 60.24 18.42
CA GLY A 395 42.34 61.14 17.70
C GLY A 395 43.24 60.32 16.76
N ARG A 396 42.89 60.23 15.48
CA ARG A 396 43.84 60.12 14.35
C ARG A 396 43.13 60.40 13.02
N GLU A 397 43.54 61.51 12.42
CA GLU A 397 43.13 62.04 11.11
C GLU A 397 43.76 61.27 9.95
N ARG A 398 43.09 61.26 8.78
CA ARG A 398 43.74 61.60 7.51
C ARG A 398 42.74 62.11 6.46
N GLU A 399 43.20 63.17 5.80
CA GLU A 399 42.62 64.12 4.85
C GLU A 399 41.76 63.62 3.66
N LYS A 400 40.60 64.29 3.51
CA LYS A 400 40.23 65.33 2.51
C LYS A 400 40.58 65.19 1.01
N GLY A 401 39.53 65.41 0.19
CA GLY A 401 39.55 65.89 -1.21
C GLY A 401 38.15 65.70 -1.84
N LYS A 402 37.16 66.61 -1.75
CA LYS A 402 36.95 67.99 -2.28
C LYS A 402 36.23 68.00 -3.65
N GLY A 403 35.07 68.69 -3.67
CA GLY A 403 34.44 69.36 -4.82
C GLY A 403 33.19 68.66 -5.38
N THR A 404 32.12 69.31 -5.86
CA THR A 404 31.69 70.72 -5.92
C THR A 404 30.21 70.70 -6.36
N GLU A 405 29.49 71.77 -6.05
CA GLU A 405 28.08 72.09 -6.35
C GLU A 405 27.71 72.20 -7.85
N GLY A 406 26.40 72.27 -8.12
CA GLY A 406 25.77 72.76 -9.37
C GLY A 406 24.39 72.14 -9.57
N VAL A 407 23.29 72.71 -9.05
CA VAL A 407 22.52 73.89 -9.53
C VAL A 407 21.97 73.74 -10.95
N GLY A 408 20.65 73.55 -11.03
CA GLY A 408 19.75 74.47 -11.73
C GLY A 408 19.36 74.20 -13.19
N GLY A 409 18.08 74.42 -13.47
CA GLY A 409 17.63 74.93 -14.77
C GLY A 409 16.61 74.08 -15.51
N GLY A 410 15.34 74.23 -15.15
CA GLY A 410 14.24 73.95 -16.07
C GLY A 410 13.94 75.15 -16.98
N GLY A 411 13.11 74.91 -18.00
CA GLY A 411 12.20 75.93 -18.52
C GLY A 411 12.16 76.09 -20.04
N GLY A 412 10.95 75.90 -20.59
CA GLY A 412 10.44 76.55 -21.79
C GLY A 412 10.44 75.68 -23.06
N GLU A 413 9.42 75.67 -23.91
CA GLU A 413 8.06 76.22 -23.88
C GLU A 413 7.35 75.67 -25.14
N ILE A 414 6.05 75.40 -24.98
CA ILE A 414 4.93 75.37 -25.93
C ILE A 414 5.24 75.59 -27.44
N GLU A 415 4.84 74.62 -28.29
CA GLU A 415 4.34 74.89 -29.65
C GLU A 415 3.28 73.84 -30.06
N MET A 416 2.21 74.29 -30.72
CA MET A 416 1.04 73.51 -31.12
C MET A 416 1.04 73.18 -32.64
N VAL A 417 0.19 72.19 -32.96
CA VAL A 417 -0.63 71.98 -34.18
C VAL A 417 -0.10 71.14 -35.37
N VAL A 418 -0.96 70.16 -35.72
CA VAL A 418 -1.35 69.60 -37.04
C VAL A 418 -0.89 68.17 -37.40
N MET A 419 -1.92 67.35 -37.68
CA MET A 419 -1.93 66.04 -38.34
C MET A 419 -1.27 66.00 -39.73
N GLU A 420 -0.54 64.93 -40.02
CA GLU A 420 -0.49 64.20 -41.31
C GLU A 420 0.38 62.95 -41.07
N LYS A 421 0.19 61.75 -41.62
CA LYS A 421 -0.86 61.10 -42.41
C LYS A 421 -0.43 59.62 -42.48
N CYS A 422 -1.39 58.72 -42.68
CA CYS A 422 -1.18 57.30 -42.96
C CYS A 422 -0.12 57.01 -44.05
N LYS A 423 0.57 55.88 -43.93
CA LYS A 423 0.81 54.99 -45.07
C LYS A 423 0.61 53.53 -44.67
N VAL A 424 -0.48 52.99 -45.20
CA VAL A 424 -0.78 51.56 -45.31
C VAL A 424 0.16 50.97 -46.36
N SER A 425 0.74 49.81 -46.07
CA SER A 425 1.13 48.78 -47.05
C SER A 425 1.20 47.47 -46.27
N GLU A 426 0.63 46.36 -46.66
CA GLU A 426 -0.38 46.01 -47.65
C GLU A 426 -0.74 44.58 -47.23
N LEU A 427 -2.03 44.23 -47.22
CA LEU A 427 -2.44 42.84 -47.06
C LEU A 427 -1.91 42.06 -48.27
N THR A 428 -0.96 41.15 -48.04
CA THR A 428 -1.05 39.87 -48.74
C THR A 428 -1.89 38.97 -47.85
N GLU A 429 -3.18 38.89 -48.18
CA GLU A 429 -4.06 37.81 -47.75
C GLU A 429 -3.41 36.48 -48.16
N GLN A 430 -2.68 35.87 -47.23
CA GLN A 430 -2.50 34.44 -47.24
C GLN A 430 -3.45 33.90 -46.18
N ASN A 431 -4.37 33.05 -46.62
CA ASN A 431 -5.23 32.25 -45.76
C ASN A 431 -4.34 31.41 -44.83
N ILE A 432 -3.99 31.96 -43.68
CA ILE A 432 -3.42 31.21 -42.57
C ILE A 432 -4.56 30.40 -41.96
N THR A 433 -4.43 29.08 -42.02
CA THR A 433 -5.42 28.15 -41.46
C THR A 433 -5.51 28.35 -39.95
N ASP A 434 -6.64 27.98 -39.34
CA ASP A 434 -6.80 28.04 -37.86
C ASP A 434 -5.73 27.23 -37.11
N GLU A 435 -5.08 26.28 -37.79
CA GLU A 435 -3.91 25.54 -37.30
C GLU A 435 -2.68 26.43 -37.12
N GLU A 436 -2.43 27.39 -38.01
CA GLU A 436 -1.27 28.28 -37.94
C GLU A 436 -1.45 29.41 -36.90
N LYS A 437 -2.70 29.83 -36.67
CA LYS A 437 -3.08 30.76 -35.60
C LYS A 437 -2.99 30.09 -34.22
N THR A 438 -3.35 28.81 -34.14
CA THR A 438 -3.14 27.97 -32.94
C THR A 438 -1.65 27.73 -32.70
N ALA A 439 -0.87 27.45 -33.74
CA ALA A 439 0.59 27.30 -33.66
C ALA A 439 1.32 28.60 -33.26
N ALA A 440 0.82 29.76 -33.72
CA ALA A 440 1.32 31.08 -33.33
C ALA A 440 0.97 31.40 -31.86
N ALA A 441 -0.19 30.97 -31.36
CA ALA A 441 -0.54 31.06 -29.94
C ALA A 441 0.39 30.18 -29.07
N THR A 442 0.75 28.96 -29.52
CA THR A 442 1.76 28.11 -28.84
C THR A 442 3.16 28.74 -28.83
N ARG A 443 3.51 29.55 -29.83
CA ARG A 443 4.78 30.32 -29.87
C ARG A 443 4.83 31.50 -28.90
N THR A 444 3.69 31.99 -28.39
CA THR A 444 3.70 32.99 -27.30
C THR A 444 3.87 32.36 -25.92
N HIS A 445 3.56 31.07 -25.78
CA HIS A 445 3.69 30.31 -24.52
C HIS A 445 5.11 29.80 -24.23
N THR A 446 6.02 29.85 -25.22
CA THR A 446 7.43 29.43 -25.14
C THR A 446 8.36 30.45 -24.47
N GLN A 447 7.84 31.59 -23.99
CA GLN A 447 8.64 32.60 -23.28
C GLN A 447 8.86 32.34 -21.78
N ARG A 448 8.28 31.29 -21.19
CA ARG A 448 8.55 30.88 -19.79
C ARG A 448 9.26 29.52 -19.78
N SER A 449 10.55 29.50 -19.43
CA SER A 449 11.28 28.25 -19.21
C SER A 449 10.63 27.49 -18.04
N ARG A 450 10.18 26.25 -18.29
CA ARG A 450 9.57 25.36 -17.28
C ARG A 450 10.39 24.08 -17.18
N PRO A 451 11.65 24.16 -16.72
CA PRO A 451 12.61 23.06 -16.84
C PRO A 451 12.17 21.77 -16.11
N PHE A 452 11.42 21.90 -15.01
CA PHE A 452 10.90 20.74 -14.27
C PHE A 452 9.78 20.02 -15.03
N LEU A 453 8.85 20.78 -15.61
CA LEU A 453 7.78 20.23 -16.45
C LEU A 453 8.33 19.64 -17.75
N ASP A 454 9.30 20.31 -18.37
CA ASP A 454 9.99 19.82 -19.56
C ASP A 454 10.70 18.48 -19.26
N MET A 455 11.32 18.36 -18.07
CA MET A 455 11.89 17.09 -17.61
C MET A 455 10.81 16.01 -17.49
N VAL A 456 9.71 16.31 -16.79
CA VAL A 456 8.56 15.39 -16.64
C VAL A 456 8.06 14.89 -18.00
N TYR A 457 7.89 15.77 -18.99
CA TYR A 457 7.48 15.34 -20.34
C TYR A 457 8.57 14.59 -21.11
N SER A 458 9.84 14.97 -20.95
CA SER A 458 10.96 14.27 -21.60
C SER A 458 11.15 12.85 -21.06
N ALA A 459 10.88 12.63 -19.77
CA ALA A 459 11.01 11.33 -19.11
C ALA A 459 9.91 10.33 -19.52
N LEU A 460 8.86 10.77 -20.22
CA LEU A 460 7.88 9.89 -20.87
C LEU A 460 8.39 9.30 -22.21
N ASP A 461 9.60 9.65 -22.65
CA ASP A 461 10.17 9.06 -23.87
C ASP A 461 10.77 7.67 -23.60
N CYS A 462 10.01 6.63 -23.94
CA CYS A 462 10.38 5.23 -23.70
C CYS A 462 11.24 4.60 -24.81
N THR A 463 12.06 5.37 -25.54
CA THR A 463 12.86 4.84 -26.66
C THR A 463 13.92 3.83 -26.23
N THR A 464 14.48 3.98 -25.02
CA THR A 464 15.52 3.07 -24.50
C THR A 464 14.97 2.04 -23.54
N ASP A 465 14.21 2.52 -22.56
CA ASP A 465 13.51 1.81 -21.49
C ASP A 465 12.43 2.73 -20.90
N ASP A 466 11.62 2.22 -19.99
CA ASP A 466 10.54 2.96 -19.34
C ASP A 466 10.86 3.34 -17.87
N TYR A 467 12.13 3.36 -17.50
CA TYR A 467 12.54 3.42 -16.09
C TYR A 467 12.06 4.71 -15.42
N HIS A 468 12.29 5.85 -16.07
CA HIS A 468 11.81 7.15 -15.60
C HIS A 468 10.31 7.34 -15.86
N ALA A 469 9.83 6.84 -17.00
CA ALA A 469 8.44 6.99 -17.44
C ALA A 469 7.47 6.43 -16.41
N LEU A 470 7.76 5.26 -15.82
CA LEU A 470 6.90 4.68 -14.77
C LEU A 470 6.69 5.65 -13.61
N PHE A 471 7.77 6.25 -13.09
CA PHE A 471 7.67 7.14 -11.94
C PHE A 471 7.04 8.49 -12.27
N VAL A 472 7.25 8.99 -13.49
CA VAL A 472 6.50 10.16 -13.98
C VAL A 472 5.01 9.87 -14.06
N LEU A 473 4.62 8.71 -14.58
CA LEU A 473 3.21 8.33 -14.66
C LEU A 473 2.63 8.18 -13.25
N CYS A 474 3.36 7.59 -12.29
CA CYS A 474 2.93 7.57 -10.89
C CYS A 474 2.79 8.97 -10.30
N LEU A 475 3.69 9.90 -10.63
CA LEU A 475 3.62 11.29 -10.18
C LEU A 475 2.39 12.00 -10.75
N LEU A 476 2.16 11.86 -12.07
CA LEU A 476 1.00 12.46 -12.73
C LEU A 476 -0.31 11.88 -12.20
N TYR A 477 -0.35 10.57 -11.94
CA TYR A 477 -1.47 9.92 -11.27
C TYR A 477 -1.67 10.47 -9.88
N ALA A 478 -0.63 10.58 -9.06
CA ALA A 478 -0.74 11.11 -7.70
C ALA A 478 -1.27 12.56 -7.70
N VAL A 479 -0.73 13.41 -8.59
CA VAL A 479 -1.17 14.80 -8.71
C VAL A 479 -2.62 14.89 -9.19
N SER A 480 -3.08 13.97 -10.05
CA SER A 480 -4.45 13.95 -10.57
C SER A 480 -5.52 13.58 -9.53
N HIS A 481 -5.16 13.18 -8.31
CA HIS A 481 -6.14 12.90 -7.26
C HIS A 481 -6.53 14.14 -6.45
N SER A 482 -5.82 15.26 -6.62
CA SER A 482 -6.09 16.51 -5.93
C SER A 482 -6.91 17.48 -6.79
N LYS A 483 -8.11 17.84 -6.32
CA LYS A 483 -9.11 18.63 -7.08
C LYS A 483 -8.55 19.97 -7.59
N ASP A 484 -7.74 20.66 -6.79
CA ASP A 484 -7.17 21.96 -7.17
C ASP A 484 -6.02 21.88 -8.19
N LEU A 485 -5.29 20.77 -8.24
CA LEU A 485 -4.16 20.58 -9.17
C LEU A 485 -4.59 20.01 -10.52
N LEU A 486 -5.73 19.32 -10.53
CA LEU A 486 -6.42 18.86 -11.74
C LEU A 486 -6.70 20.03 -12.69
N GLU A 487 -7.26 21.15 -12.20
CA GLU A 487 -7.53 22.34 -13.02
C GLU A 487 -6.24 22.91 -13.65
N ARG A 488 -5.11 22.86 -12.92
CA ARG A 488 -3.82 23.42 -13.37
C ARG A 488 -3.10 22.54 -14.39
N LEU A 489 -3.31 21.23 -14.35
CA LEU A 489 -2.78 20.27 -15.32
C LEU A 489 -3.71 20.04 -16.51
N GLN A 490 -4.89 20.69 -16.54
CA GLN A 490 -5.98 20.36 -17.47
C GLN A 490 -6.38 18.87 -17.39
N LEU A 491 -6.27 18.28 -16.20
CA LEU A 491 -6.77 16.94 -15.87
C LEU A 491 -8.17 17.08 -15.24
N PRO A 492 -9.06 16.08 -15.31
CA PRO A 492 -10.46 16.26 -14.91
C PRO A 492 -10.65 16.26 -13.40
N VAL A 493 -11.37 17.26 -12.89
CA VAL A 493 -11.95 17.23 -11.54
C VAL A 493 -13.18 16.32 -11.55
N PRO A 494 -13.39 15.45 -10.54
CA PRO A 494 -14.65 14.73 -10.40
C PRO A 494 -15.82 15.73 -10.37
N ASP A 495 -16.88 15.46 -11.14
CA ASP A 495 -18.15 16.21 -11.20
C ASP A 495 -18.20 17.53 -12.02
N GLN A 496 -17.21 17.81 -12.88
CA GLN A 496 -17.28 18.92 -13.86
C GLN A 496 -17.21 18.45 -15.32
N GLU A 497 -18.04 19.05 -16.20
CA GLU A 497 -18.00 18.82 -17.64
C GLU A 497 -16.80 19.55 -18.27
N LYS A 498 -15.97 18.80 -19.02
CA LYS A 498 -14.70 19.23 -19.58
C LYS A 498 -14.86 19.69 -21.03
N SER A 499 -14.19 20.78 -21.40
CA SER A 499 -14.14 21.29 -22.79
C SER A 499 -12.76 21.19 -23.45
N SER A 500 -11.68 20.89 -22.71
CA SER A 500 -10.32 20.78 -23.26
C SER A 500 -9.40 19.90 -22.39
N TYR A 501 -8.28 19.42 -22.95
CA TYR A 501 -7.27 18.60 -22.25
C TYR A 501 -5.85 18.93 -22.72
N SER A 502 -4.83 18.52 -21.95
CA SER A 502 -3.43 18.73 -22.31
C SER A 502 -3.02 17.89 -23.53
N LEU A 503 -2.87 18.56 -24.68
CA LEU A 503 -2.49 17.94 -25.95
C LEU A 503 -1.10 17.31 -25.87
N VAL A 504 -0.14 18.01 -25.26
CA VAL A 504 1.24 17.52 -25.10
C VAL A 504 1.28 16.26 -24.26
N LEU A 505 0.54 16.21 -23.15
CA LEU A 505 0.51 15.01 -22.32
C LEU A 505 -0.13 13.83 -23.07
N ALA A 506 -1.26 14.06 -23.75
CA ALA A 506 -1.91 13.00 -24.53
C ALA A 506 -1.00 12.44 -25.63
N GLU A 507 -0.29 13.29 -26.37
CA GLU A 507 0.69 12.89 -27.38
C GLU A 507 1.79 12.00 -26.77
N ARG A 508 2.32 12.38 -25.60
CA ARG A 508 3.35 11.59 -24.90
C ARG A 508 2.82 10.25 -24.41
N LEU A 509 1.60 10.21 -23.86
CA LEU A 509 0.98 8.96 -23.40
C LEU A 509 0.72 8.00 -24.58
N ILE A 510 0.21 8.50 -25.71
CA ILE A 510 -0.01 7.70 -26.92
C ILE A 510 1.31 7.20 -27.51
N ARG A 511 2.38 7.99 -27.41
CA ARG A 511 3.73 7.55 -27.80
C ARG A 511 4.23 6.38 -26.94
N VAL A 512 3.98 6.39 -25.62
CA VAL A 512 4.30 5.24 -24.74
C VAL A 512 3.51 4.00 -25.19
N MET A 513 2.22 4.16 -25.52
CA MET A 513 1.37 3.07 -26.03
C MET A 513 1.91 2.49 -27.34
N SER A 514 2.33 3.36 -28.26
CA SER A 514 2.94 2.97 -29.55
C SER A 514 4.23 2.20 -29.32
N GLN A 515 5.12 2.67 -28.42
CA GLN A 515 6.36 1.95 -28.07
C GLN A 515 6.09 0.60 -27.41
N ALA A 516 5.02 0.48 -26.62
CA ALA A 516 4.63 -0.79 -26.03
C ALA A 516 4.14 -1.80 -27.09
N ALA A 517 3.51 -1.33 -28.18
CA ALA A 517 3.05 -2.14 -29.30
C ALA A 517 4.19 -2.65 -30.21
N GLN A 518 5.41 -2.13 -30.08
CA GLN A 518 6.56 -2.56 -30.85
C GLN A 518 7.12 -3.93 -30.37
N PRO A 519 7.69 -4.75 -31.26
CA PRO A 519 8.21 -6.09 -30.94
C PRO A 519 9.39 -6.08 -29.96
N ASP A 520 10.27 -5.08 -30.06
CA ASP A 520 11.43 -4.89 -29.18
C ASP A 520 11.17 -3.83 -28.10
N GLY A 521 9.90 -3.46 -27.90
CA GLY A 521 9.49 -2.43 -26.94
C GLY A 521 9.86 -2.79 -25.51
N LYS A 522 10.64 -1.93 -24.85
CA LYS A 522 11.08 -2.11 -23.45
C LYS A 522 10.17 -1.39 -22.45
N VAL A 523 8.87 -1.47 -22.71
CA VAL A 523 7.82 -0.91 -21.84
C VAL A 523 7.20 -2.04 -21.03
N ARG A 524 7.25 -1.91 -19.70
CA ARG A 524 6.60 -2.81 -18.74
C ARG A 524 5.08 -2.66 -18.80
N LEU A 525 4.37 -3.72 -18.40
CA LEU A 525 2.91 -3.73 -18.41
C LEU A 525 2.32 -2.69 -17.46
N ALA A 526 2.92 -2.50 -16.26
CA ALA A 526 2.51 -1.46 -15.31
C ALA A 526 2.54 -0.06 -15.94
N THR A 527 3.60 0.27 -16.69
CA THR A 527 3.77 1.56 -17.36
C THR A 527 2.71 1.78 -18.43
N LEU A 528 2.42 0.74 -19.24
CA LEU A 528 1.37 0.81 -20.24
C LEU A 528 0.00 1.00 -19.58
N GLU A 529 -0.31 0.26 -18.52
CA GLU A 529 -1.60 0.31 -17.84
C GLU A 529 -1.85 1.70 -17.26
N LEU A 530 -0.84 2.25 -16.59
CA LEU A 530 -0.93 3.59 -16.03
C LEU A 530 -1.04 4.67 -17.11
N SER A 531 -0.39 4.47 -18.27
CA SER A 531 -0.55 5.37 -19.42
C SER A 531 -1.97 5.34 -19.98
N CYS A 532 -2.58 4.15 -20.09
CA CYS A 532 -3.97 3.99 -20.51
C CYS A 532 -4.94 4.65 -19.52
N LEU A 533 -4.73 4.43 -18.22
CA LEU A 533 -5.53 5.03 -17.15
C LEU A 533 -5.47 6.56 -17.19
N LEU A 534 -4.27 7.13 -17.30
CA LEU A 534 -4.09 8.58 -17.35
C LEU A 534 -4.67 9.21 -18.61
N LEU A 535 -4.54 8.57 -19.78
CA LEU A 535 -5.15 9.09 -21.01
C LEU A 535 -6.67 9.05 -20.90
N LYS A 536 -7.23 7.93 -20.43
CA LYS A 536 -8.66 7.76 -20.19
C LYS A 536 -9.20 8.84 -19.27
N GLN A 537 -8.56 9.03 -18.11
CA GLN A 537 -8.91 10.10 -17.18
C GLN A 537 -8.81 11.45 -17.91
N SER A 538 -7.72 11.74 -18.60
CA SER A 538 -7.51 13.03 -19.26
C SER A 538 -8.57 13.43 -20.30
N VAL A 539 -9.20 12.49 -21.01
CA VAL A 539 -10.08 12.80 -22.16
C VAL A 539 -11.56 12.44 -21.95
N LEU A 540 -11.90 11.66 -20.92
CA LEU A 540 -13.29 11.36 -20.60
C LEU A 540 -13.89 12.42 -19.67
N SER A 541 -15.09 12.88 -20.02
CA SER A 541 -15.88 13.85 -19.26
C SER A 541 -17.32 13.35 -19.13
N GLY A 542 -17.65 12.74 -17.99
CA GLY A 542 -18.92 12.06 -17.82
C GLY A 542 -19.07 10.93 -18.85
N ASN A 543 -20.09 11.04 -19.72
CA ASN A 543 -20.34 10.08 -20.79
C ASN A 543 -19.78 10.49 -22.17
N HIS A 544 -19.12 11.65 -22.27
CA HIS A 544 -18.56 12.14 -23.54
C HIS A 544 -17.03 12.10 -23.53
N CYS A 545 -16.46 11.76 -24.69
CA CYS A 545 -15.02 11.78 -24.93
C CYS A 545 -14.65 13.05 -25.71
N ILE A 546 -13.72 13.85 -25.18
CA ILE A 546 -13.28 15.12 -25.80
C ILE A 546 -11.98 14.97 -26.59
N ILE A 547 -11.56 13.73 -26.90
CA ILE A 547 -10.32 13.47 -27.64
C ILE A 547 -10.39 14.04 -29.06
N LYS A 548 -9.31 14.70 -29.51
CA LYS A 548 -9.17 15.17 -30.90
C LYS A 548 -8.95 14.01 -31.86
N ASP A 549 -9.48 14.13 -33.08
CA ASP A 549 -9.34 13.13 -34.15
C ASP A 549 -7.89 12.73 -34.42
N VAL A 550 -6.95 13.68 -34.39
CA VAL A 550 -5.51 13.40 -34.58
C VAL A 550 -4.98 12.44 -33.51
N HIS A 551 -5.33 12.67 -32.26
CA HIS A 551 -4.90 11.81 -31.15
C HIS A 551 -5.62 10.46 -31.14
N LEU A 552 -6.92 10.45 -31.49
CA LEU A 552 -7.66 9.22 -31.67
C LEU A 552 -7.02 8.37 -32.78
N ALA A 553 -6.72 8.95 -33.94
CA ALA A 553 -6.06 8.27 -35.05
C ALA A 553 -4.68 7.69 -34.64
N CYS A 554 -3.87 8.42 -33.86
CA CYS A 554 -2.61 7.89 -33.34
C CYS A 554 -2.82 6.72 -32.36
N LEU A 555 -3.83 6.78 -31.50
CA LEU A 555 -4.18 5.68 -30.61
C LEU A 555 -4.64 4.44 -31.38
N GLU A 556 -5.47 4.64 -32.41
CA GLU A 556 -5.90 3.55 -33.30
C GLU A 556 -4.71 2.93 -34.04
N GLY A 557 -3.75 3.73 -34.48
CA GLY A 557 -2.47 3.22 -35.02
C GLY A 557 -1.71 2.34 -34.03
N ALA A 558 -1.57 2.77 -32.77
CA ALA A 558 -0.94 1.95 -31.72
C ALA A 558 -1.71 0.65 -31.45
N ARG A 559 -3.05 0.70 -31.49
CA ARG A 559 -3.91 -0.48 -31.36
C ARG A 559 -3.68 -1.46 -32.52
N GLU A 560 -3.65 -0.98 -33.76
CA GLU A 560 -3.36 -1.80 -34.94
C GLU A 560 -1.95 -2.42 -34.89
N GLU A 561 -0.95 -1.67 -34.47
CA GLU A 561 0.41 -2.20 -34.25
C GLU A 561 0.41 -3.33 -33.21
N SER A 562 -0.34 -3.19 -32.11
CA SER A 562 -0.43 -4.24 -31.09
C SER A 562 -1.11 -5.51 -31.60
N LEU A 563 -2.10 -5.35 -32.48
CA LEU A 563 -2.77 -6.44 -33.18
C LEU A 563 -1.76 -7.16 -34.09
N HIS A 564 -0.99 -6.43 -34.89
CA HIS A 564 0.06 -7.00 -35.73
C HIS A 564 1.16 -7.69 -34.94
N LEU A 565 1.54 -7.15 -33.77
CA LEU A 565 2.47 -7.81 -32.87
C LEU A 565 1.93 -9.16 -32.40
N LEU A 566 0.67 -9.20 -31.96
CA LEU A 566 0.04 -10.44 -31.48
C LEU A 566 -0.13 -11.48 -32.60
N ARG A 567 -0.44 -11.06 -33.83
CA ARG A 567 -0.50 -11.95 -35.01
C ARG A 567 0.77 -12.77 -35.21
N ARG A 568 1.96 -12.24 -34.88
CA ARG A 568 3.25 -12.96 -35.02
C ARG A 568 3.33 -14.22 -34.16
N PHE A 569 2.61 -14.24 -33.04
CA PHE A 569 2.56 -15.36 -32.11
C PHE A 569 1.39 -16.30 -32.38
N TYR A 570 0.40 -15.88 -33.18
CA TYR A 570 -0.73 -16.70 -33.55
C TYR A 570 -0.31 -17.80 -34.53
N LYS A 571 -0.26 -19.05 -34.04
CA LYS A 571 0.03 -20.26 -34.86
C LYS A 571 -1.14 -21.24 -34.93
N GLY A 572 -2.29 -20.89 -34.35
CA GLY A 572 -3.43 -21.82 -34.21
C GLY A 572 -3.18 -22.98 -33.23
N GLU A 573 -2.15 -22.88 -32.38
CA GLU A 573 -1.80 -23.89 -31.38
C GLU A 573 -2.69 -23.78 -30.13
N GLU A 574 -3.01 -24.91 -29.49
CA GLU A 574 -3.92 -24.94 -28.33
C GLU A 574 -3.41 -24.15 -27.12
N ILE A 575 -2.09 -24.15 -26.90
CA ILE A 575 -1.44 -23.42 -25.80
C ILE A 575 -1.74 -21.91 -25.90
N PHE A 576 -1.86 -21.38 -27.13
CA PHE A 576 -2.17 -19.97 -27.34
C PHE A 576 -3.60 -19.62 -26.87
N LEU A 577 -4.58 -20.49 -27.10
CA LEU A 577 -5.96 -20.27 -26.63
C LEU A 577 -6.01 -20.21 -25.10
N ASP A 578 -5.36 -21.18 -24.45
CA ASP A 578 -5.33 -21.25 -22.99
C ASP A 578 -4.64 -20.00 -22.39
N MET A 579 -3.48 -19.58 -22.95
CA MET A 579 -2.83 -18.32 -22.56
C MET A 579 -3.72 -17.08 -22.78
N PHE A 580 -4.42 -17.01 -23.91
CA PHE A 580 -5.26 -15.85 -24.26
C PHE A 580 -6.43 -15.68 -23.28
N GLU A 581 -7.12 -16.76 -22.91
CA GLU A 581 -8.19 -16.72 -21.92
C GLU A 581 -7.67 -16.38 -20.52
N ASP A 582 -6.54 -16.97 -20.12
CA ASP A 582 -5.94 -16.75 -18.80
C ASP A 582 -5.48 -15.31 -18.61
N GLU A 583 -4.86 -14.69 -19.63
CA GLU A 583 -4.46 -13.30 -19.57
C GLU A 583 -5.65 -12.34 -19.49
N TYR A 584 -6.72 -12.61 -20.24
CA TYR A 584 -7.94 -11.80 -20.17
C TYR A 584 -8.56 -11.87 -18.77
N ARG A 585 -8.71 -13.08 -18.21
CA ARG A 585 -9.23 -13.29 -16.84
C ARG A 585 -8.36 -12.58 -15.81
N SER A 586 -7.03 -12.75 -15.89
CA SER A 586 -6.08 -12.11 -14.97
C SER A 586 -6.25 -10.59 -14.98
N MET A 587 -6.30 -9.98 -16.16
CA MET A 587 -6.40 -8.52 -16.33
C MET A 587 -7.74 -7.97 -15.82
N THR A 588 -8.86 -8.68 -16.06
CA THR A 588 -10.18 -8.24 -15.58
C THR A 588 -10.39 -8.40 -14.08
N SER A 589 -9.65 -9.28 -13.42
CA SER A 589 -9.90 -9.63 -12.01
C SER A 589 -9.29 -8.66 -11.00
N LYS A 590 -8.15 -8.03 -11.33
CA LYS A 590 -7.39 -7.17 -10.42
C LYS A 590 -6.77 -6.01 -11.22
N PRO A 591 -7.37 -4.80 -11.20
CA PRO A 591 -6.78 -3.63 -11.83
C PRO A 591 -5.49 -3.20 -11.10
N LEU A 592 -4.62 -2.45 -11.80
CA LEU A 592 -3.41 -1.88 -11.18
C LEU A 592 -3.76 -0.97 -10.00
N ASN A 593 -3.17 -1.27 -8.84
CA ASN A 593 -3.16 -0.38 -7.68
C ASN A 593 -1.82 0.36 -7.62
N VAL A 594 -1.86 1.68 -7.84
CA VAL A 594 -0.66 2.53 -7.91
C VAL A 594 0.02 2.68 -6.56
N GLU A 595 -0.73 2.76 -5.46
CA GLU A 595 -0.17 2.82 -4.10
C GLU A 595 0.63 1.55 -3.80
N TYR A 596 0.06 0.38 -4.07
CA TYR A 596 0.74 -0.90 -3.89
C TYR A 596 1.97 -1.05 -4.79
N LEU A 597 1.90 -0.53 -6.03
CA LEU A 597 3.06 -0.48 -6.92
C LEU A 597 4.18 0.37 -6.32
N MET A 598 3.83 1.52 -5.74
CA MET A 598 4.77 2.47 -5.16
C MET A 598 5.34 1.99 -3.82
N MET A 599 4.67 1.09 -3.09
CA MET A 599 5.24 0.44 -1.91
C MET A 599 6.33 -0.60 -2.23
N ASP A 600 6.35 -1.13 -3.46
CA ASP A 600 7.32 -2.16 -3.84
C ASP A 600 8.68 -1.55 -4.24
N ALA A 601 9.66 -1.66 -3.36
CA ALA A 601 11.01 -1.16 -3.57
C ALA A 601 11.72 -1.73 -4.82
N SER A 602 11.30 -2.88 -5.34
CA SER A 602 11.94 -3.48 -6.52
C SER A 602 11.76 -2.67 -7.80
N VAL A 603 10.74 -1.82 -7.90
CA VAL A 603 10.51 -1.00 -9.10
C VAL A 603 11.53 0.14 -9.25
N LEU A 604 12.21 0.50 -8.14
CA LEU A 604 13.33 1.45 -8.09
C LEU A 604 14.64 0.86 -8.61
N LEU A 605 14.69 -0.44 -8.91
CA LEU A 605 15.83 -1.07 -9.55
C LEU A 605 15.64 -1.05 -11.07
N PRO A 606 16.74 -1.09 -11.85
CA PRO A 606 16.65 -1.12 -13.31
C PRO A 606 15.76 -2.26 -13.81
N PRO A 607 14.88 -2.03 -14.82
CA PRO A 607 13.96 -3.05 -15.32
C PRO A 607 14.69 -4.34 -15.76
N THR A 608 14.43 -5.44 -15.06
CA THR A 608 15.03 -6.74 -15.35
C THR A 608 14.23 -7.54 -16.37
N GLY A 609 14.90 -8.37 -17.16
CA GLY A 609 14.29 -9.31 -18.11
C GLY A 609 14.32 -10.76 -17.65
N THR A 610 14.57 -11.05 -16.36
CA THR A 610 14.66 -12.43 -15.85
C THR A 610 13.69 -12.69 -14.69
N PRO A 611 12.97 -13.83 -14.70
CA PRO A 611 12.07 -14.22 -13.61
C PRO A 611 12.83 -14.64 -12.34
N LEU A 612 14.15 -14.89 -12.43
CA LEU A 612 14.97 -15.36 -11.30
C LEU A 612 15.07 -14.35 -10.14
N THR A 613 14.74 -13.08 -10.40
CA THR A 613 14.68 -12.02 -9.38
C THR A 613 13.48 -12.14 -8.45
N GLY A 614 12.47 -12.96 -8.80
CA GLY A 614 11.21 -13.06 -8.08
C GLY A 614 10.33 -11.81 -8.20
N ILE A 615 10.63 -10.91 -9.15
CA ILE A 615 9.78 -9.75 -9.47
C ILE A 615 8.63 -10.20 -10.37
N ASP A 616 7.43 -9.75 -10.03
CA ASP A 616 6.22 -10.07 -10.78
C ASP A 616 6.31 -9.58 -12.24
N PHE A 617 5.72 -10.37 -13.14
CA PHE A 617 5.75 -10.12 -14.58
C PHE A 617 5.23 -8.72 -14.98
N VAL A 618 4.28 -8.15 -14.24
CA VAL A 618 3.72 -6.81 -14.52
C VAL A 618 4.78 -5.70 -14.35
N LYS A 619 5.75 -5.91 -13.46
CA LYS A 619 6.74 -4.92 -13.02
C LYS A 619 8.10 -5.06 -13.71
N ARG A 620 8.26 -6.04 -14.61
CA ARG A 620 9.53 -6.36 -15.28
C ARG A 620 9.34 -6.58 -16.79
N LEU A 621 10.45 -6.78 -17.50
CA LEU A 621 10.44 -7.08 -18.93
C LEU A 621 10.21 -8.60 -19.16
N PRO A 622 9.58 -8.98 -20.30
CA PRO A 622 9.33 -10.38 -20.64
C PRO A 622 10.61 -11.16 -20.91
N CYS A 623 10.64 -12.42 -20.43
CA CYS A 623 11.71 -13.38 -20.62
C CYS A 623 11.24 -14.55 -21.52
N GLY A 624 11.88 -14.73 -22.67
CA GLY A 624 11.57 -15.82 -23.60
C GLY A 624 10.23 -15.66 -24.35
N ASP A 625 9.92 -16.62 -25.22
CA ASP A 625 8.81 -16.49 -26.18
C ASP A 625 7.43 -16.59 -25.51
N VAL A 626 7.31 -17.37 -24.44
CA VAL A 626 6.05 -17.51 -23.68
C VAL A 626 5.66 -16.16 -23.07
N GLU A 627 6.54 -15.50 -22.34
CA GLU A 627 6.24 -14.21 -21.73
C GLU A 627 6.12 -13.09 -22.75
N LYS A 628 6.87 -13.15 -23.87
CA LYS A 628 6.65 -12.23 -24.99
C LYS A 628 5.25 -12.37 -25.59
N THR A 629 4.74 -13.60 -25.71
CA THR A 629 3.37 -13.86 -26.16
C THR A 629 2.35 -13.32 -25.16
N ARG A 630 2.53 -13.62 -23.86
CA ARG A 630 1.67 -13.10 -22.78
C ARG A 630 1.64 -11.57 -22.75
N ARG A 631 2.80 -10.92 -22.94
CA ARG A 631 2.90 -9.46 -23.07
C ARG A 631 2.11 -8.97 -24.28
N ALA A 632 2.30 -9.55 -25.46
CA ALA A 632 1.58 -9.14 -26.67
C ALA A 632 0.05 -9.24 -26.51
N ILE A 633 -0.42 -10.31 -25.85
CA ILE A 633 -1.84 -10.49 -25.50
C ILE A 633 -2.34 -9.35 -24.61
N ARG A 634 -1.61 -9.02 -23.53
CA ARG A 634 -2.01 -7.94 -22.61
C ARG A 634 -2.00 -6.57 -23.28
N VAL A 635 -0.94 -6.24 -24.04
CA VAL A 635 -0.86 -4.96 -24.78
C VAL A 635 -2.06 -4.81 -25.72
N PHE A 636 -2.41 -5.86 -26.47
CA PHE A 636 -3.59 -5.89 -27.34
C PHE A 636 -4.88 -5.61 -26.56
N PHE A 637 -5.12 -6.32 -25.45
CA PHE A 637 -6.33 -6.11 -24.65
C PHE A 637 -6.43 -4.71 -24.07
N MET A 638 -5.34 -4.16 -23.56
CA MET A 638 -5.33 -2.83 -22.93
C MET A 638 -5.62 -1.72 -23.95
N LEU A 639 -4.98 -1.76 -25.12
CA LEU A 639 -5.20 -0.77 -26.18
C LEU A 639 -6.58 -0.93 -26.83
N ARG A 640 -7.05 -2.16 -27.03
CA ARG A 640 -8.42 -2.42 -27.50
C ARG A 640 -9.46 -1.89 -26.51
N SER A 641 -9.31 -2.21 -25.23
CA SER A 641 -10.25 -1.77 -24.19
C SER A 641 -10.31 -0.25 -24.10
N LEU A 642 -9.15 0.42 -24.16
CA LEU A 642 -9.09 1.88 -24.17
C LEU A 642 -9.78 2.47 -25.41
N SER A 643 -9.47 1.97 -26.61
CA SER A 643 -10.09 2.40 -27.87
C SER A 643 -11.61 2.29 -27.84
N LEU A 644 -12.16 1.15 -27.43
CA LEU A 644 -13.61 0.94 -27.28
C LEU A 644 -14.23 1.91 -26.27
N GLN A 645 -13.59 2.10 -25.12
CA GLN A 645 -14.07 3.02 -24.08
C GLN A 645 -14.09 4.48 -24.53
N LEU A 646 -13.09 4.92 -25.31
CA LEU A 646 -13.04 6.29 -25.82
C LEU A 646 -14.04 6.54 -26.95
N GLN A 647 -14.43 5.50 -27.70
CA GLN A 647 -15.45 5.58 -28.75
C GLN A 647 -16.88 5.41 -28.21
N GLY A 648 -17.04 4.95 -26.96
CA GLY A 648 -18.36 4.65 -26.37
C GLY A 648 -18.96 3.32 -26.83
N GLU A 649 -18.14 2.45 -27.44
CA GLU A 649 -18.56 1.15 -27.94
C GLU A 649 -18.45 0.07 -26.84
N PRO A 650 -19.46 -0.78 -26.65
CA PRO A 650 -19.38 -1.88 -25.69
C PRO A 650 -18.48 -3.01 -26.21
N GLU A 651 -17.76 -3.68 -25.30
CA GLU A 651 -17.02 -4.89 -25.66
C GLU A 651 -18.00 -6.06 -25.85
N THR A 652 -18.11 -6.53 -27.09
CA THR A 652 -19.07 -7.58 -27.51
C THR A 652 -18.41 -8.90 -27.85
N GLN A 653 -17.08 -8.90 -28.06
CA GLN A 653 -16.34 -10.06 -28.58
C GLN A 653 -15.58 -10.82 -27.49
N LEU A 654 -15.30 -10.16 -26.36
CA LEU A 654 -14.63 -10.74 -25.20
C LEU A 654 -15.54 -10.67 -23.95
N PRO A 655 -15.52 -11.67 -23.05
CA PRO A 655 -14.75 -12.92 -23.12
C PRO A 655 -15.21 -13.83 -24.27
N LEU A 656 -14.33 -14.72 -24.73
CA LEU A 656 -14.62 -15.64 -25.86
C LEU A 656 -15.84 -16.52 -25.63
N THR A 657 -16.15 -16.82 -24.37
CA THR A 657 -17.40 -17.45 -23.94
C THR A 657 -18.14 -16.47 -23.05
N ARG A 658 -19.21 -15.89 -23.58
CA ARG A 658 -20.05 -14.95 -22.83
C ARG A 658 -21.05 -15.73 -21.97
N PRO A 659 -21.29 -15.31 -20.71
CA PRO A 659 -22.29 -15.95 -19.86
C PRO A 659 -23.71 -15.95 -20.45
N GLU A 660 -24.00 -14.99 -21.34
CA GLU A 660 -25.26 -14.86 -22.06
C GLU A 660 -25.45 -15.92 -23.15
N ASP A 661 -24.36 -16.43 -23.72
CA ASP A 661 -24.38 -17.48 -24.75
C ASP A 661 -24.50 -18.89 -24.12
N LEU A 662 -24.43 -19.01 -22.80
CA LEU A 662 -24.42 -20.29 -22.08
C LEU A 662 -25.81 -20.67 -21.57
N ILE A 663 -26.09 -21.97 -21.59
CA ILE A 663 -27.32 -22.55 -21.06
C ILE A 663 -27.15 -22.66 -19.55
N LYS A 664 -28.11 -22.13 -18.79
CA LYS A 664 -28.08 -22.14 -17.32
C LYS A 664 -28.82 -23.37 -16.79
N THR A 665 -28.52 -23.71 -15.54
CA THR A 665 -29.29 -24.71 -14.81
C THR A 665 -30.74 -24.23 -14.67
N ASP A 666 -31.67 -25.16 -14.83
CA ASP A 666 -33.12 -24.99 -14.84
C ASP A 666 -33.70 -24.25 -16.06
N ASP A 667 -32.88 -23.94 -17.08
CA ASP A 667 -33.37 -23.48 -18.37
C ASP A 667 -34.21 -24.58 -19.07
N VAL A 668 -35.23 -24.14 -19.81
CA VAL A 668 -36.15 -25.01 -20.55
C VAL A 668 -35.77 -25.00 -22.03
N LEU A 669 -35.34 -26.15 -22.56
CA LEU A 669 -34.85 -26.33 -23.92
C LEU A 669 -35.86 -27.06 -24.80
N ASP A 670 -35.97 -26.64 -26.06
CA ASP A 670 -36.69 -27.38 -27.11
C ASP A 670 -35.80 -28.48 -27.68
N LEU A 671 -36.15 -29.72 -27.41
CA LEU A 671 -35.40 -30.94 -27.71
C LEU A 671 -35.78 -31.57 -29.06
N ASN A 672 -36.74 -31.02 -29.81
CA ASN A 672 -37.30 -31.67 -31.00
C ASN A 672 -36.29 -31.96 -32.11
N ASN A 673 -35.23 -31.13 -32.23
CA ASN A 673 -34.15 -31.30 -33.20
C ASN A 673 -32.81 -31.67 -32.56
N SER A 674 -32.86 -32.26 -31.36
CA SER A 674 -31.67 -32.57 -30.57
C SER A 674 -31.33 -34.03 -30.62
N ASP A 675 -30.13 -34.35 -31.09
CA ASP A 675 -29.58 -35.68 -30.90
C ASP A 675 -29.28 -35.88 -29.40
N LEU A 676 -30.16 -36.56 -28.67
CA LEU A 676 -30.03 -36.82 -27.23
C LEU A 676 -29.51 -38.24 -26.96
N ILE A 677 -28.64 -38.37 -25.94
CA ILE A 677 -28.15 -39.68 -25.48
C ILE A 677 -28.66 -39.95 -24.06
N ALA A 678 -29.58 -40.91 -23.91
CA ALA A 678 -30.06 -41.31 -22.59
C ALA A 678 -28.95 -41.98 -21.78
N CYS A 679 -28.77 -41.56 -20.53
CA CYS A 679 -27.80 -42.10 -19.59
C CYS A 679 -28.32 -42.07 -18.15
N MET A 680 -27.80 -42.97 -17.31
CA MET A 680 -27.96 -42.93 -15.87
C MET A 680 -26.72 -42.27 -15.27
N VAL A 681 -26.90 -41.16 -14.57
CA VAL A 681 -25.82 -40.41 -13.93
C VAL A 681 -25.74 -40.85 -12.47
N VAL A 682 -24.60 -41.41 -12.09
CA VAL A 682 -24.28 -41.85 -10.73
C VAL A 682 -23.26 -40.88 -10.14
N SER A 683 -23.71 -40.02 -9.22
CA SER A 683 -22.84 -39.08 -8.52
C SER A 683 -21.96 -39.81 -7.49
N LYS A 684 -20.87 -39.16 -7.05
CA LYS A 684 -20.01 -39.65 -5.97
C LYS A 684 -20.75 -39.93 -4.66
N ASP A 685 -21.80 -39.17 -4.39
CA ASP A 685 -22.62 -39.30 -3.18
C ASP A 685 -23.64 -40.46 -3.25
N GLY A 686 -23.56 -41.30 -4.29
CA GLY A 686 -24.46 -42.44 -4.51
C GLY A 686 -25.81 -42.08 -5.13
N GLY A 687 -26.09 -40.80 -5.36
CA GLY A 687 -27.29 -40.35 -6.06
C GLY A 687 -27.33 -40.84 -7.50
N GLN A 688 -28.43 -41.48 -7.90
CA GLN A 688 -28.67 -41.96 -9.26
C GLN A 688 -29.80 -41.18 -9.91
N ALA A 689 -29.59 -40.70 -11.13
CA ALA A 689 -30.60 -39.96 -11.86
C ALA A 689 -30.60 -40.32 -13.34
N GLN A 690 -31.77 -40.64 -13.89
CA GLN A 690 -31.95 -40.82 -15.33
C GLN A 690 -31.97 -39.45 -16.00
N ARG A 691 -31.07 -39.23 -16.97
CA ARG A 691 -30.91 -37.95 -17.68
C ARG A 691 -30.64 -38.16 -19.17
N PHE A 692 -30.87 -37.13 -19.97
CA PHE A 692 -30.44 -37.07 -21.36
C PHE A 692 -29.22 -36.17 -21.49
N LEU A 693 -28.15 -36.69 -22.10
CA LEU A 693 -26.97 -35.92 -22.44
C LEU A 693 -27.21 -35.18 -23.77
N ALA A 694 -27.19 -33.86 -23.71
CA ALA A 694 -27.15 -32.98 -24.87
C ALA A 694 -25.75 -32.35 -24.96
N VAL A 695 -25.21 -32.23 -26.19
CA VAL A 695 -23.93 -31.58 -26.45
C VAL A 695 -24.19 -30.44 -27.42
N ASP A 696 -23.86 -29.23 -26.98
CA ASP A 696 -24.01 -27.97 -27.70
C ASP A 696 -22.62 -27.45 -28.13
N VAL A 697 -22.52 -26.21 -28.62
CA VAL A 697 -21.29 -25.63 -29.19
C VAL A 697 -20.16 -25.48 -28.16
N TYR A 698 -20.46 -25.02 -26.94
CA TYR A 698 -19.45 -24.79 -25.89
C TYR A 698 -19.63 -25.65 -24.63
N GLN A 699 -20.79 -26.30 -24.46
CA GLN A 699 -21.19 -26.96 -23.22
C GLN A 699 -21.85 -28.32 -23.49
N MET A 700 -21.83 -29.16 -22.47
CA MET A 700 -22.74 -30.30 -22.36
C MET A 700 -23.78 -30.01 -21.30
N SER A 701 -25.00 -30.52 -21.52
CA SER A 701 -26.12 -30.34 -20.62
C SER A 701 -26.75 -31.69 -20.30
N LEU A 702 -27.07 -31.90 -19.03
CA LEU A 702 -27.90 -33.00 -18.56
C LEU A 702 -29.33 -32.51 -18.46
N VAL A 703 -30.22 -33.09 -19.25
CA VAL A 703 -31.61 -32.64 -19.38
C VAL A 703 -32.56 -33.70 -18.84
N GLU A 704 -33.59 -33.23 -18.14
CA GLU A 704 -34.73 -34.02 -17.70
C GLU A 704 -35.96 -33.65 -18.57
N PRO A 705 -36.66 -34.62 -19.17
CA PRO A 705 -37.80 -34.31 -20.04
C PRO A 705 -38.93 -33.66 -19.23
N GLU A 706 -39.55 -32.62 -19.78
CA GLU A 706 -40.65 -31.92 -19.12
C GLU A 706 -41.95 -32.75 -19.27
N THR A 707 -42.63 -33.01 -18.15
CA THR A 707 -43.88 -33.79 -18.15
C THR A 707 -45.06 -33.06 -18.79
N LYS A 708 -45.00 -31.73 -18.86
CA LYS A 708 -46.09 -30.86 -19.34
C LYS A 708 -46.03 -30.57 -20.84
N ARG A 709 -44.84 -30.64 -21.45
CA ARG A 709 -44.60 -30.27 -22.85
C ARG A 709 -43.74 -31.34 -23.53
N LEU A 710 -44.36 -32.12 -24.41
CA LEU A 710 -43.66 -33.07 -25.25
C LEU A 710 -42.62 -32.35 -26.11
N GLY A 711 -41.42 -32.90 -26.17
CA GLY A 711 -40.30 -32.29 -26.90
C GLY A 711 -39.55 -31.21 -26.14
N TRP A 712 -39.90 -30.90 -24.89
CA TRP A 712 -39.17 -29.94 -24.05
C TRP A 712 -38.48 -30.64 -22.88
N GLY A 713 -37.40 -30.05 -22.37
CA GLY A 713 -36.74 -30.54 -21.16
C GLY A 713 -36.06 -29.45 -20.35
N VAL A 714 -35.89 -29.74 -19.07
CA VAL A 714 -35.28 -28.84 -18.08
C VAL A 714 -33.84 -29.26 -17.84
N VAL A 715 -32.93 -28.31 -17.94
CA VAL A 715 -31.50 -28.53 -17.73
C VAL A 715 -31.23 -28.72 -16.24
N LYS A 716 -30.68 -29.86 -15.84
CA LYS A 716 -30.29 -30.16 -14.45
C LYS A 716 -28.83 -29.89 -14.16
N PHE A 717 -28.01 -29.83 -15.20
CA PHE A 717 -26.61 -29.45 -15.10
C PHE A 717 -26.12 -28.99 -16.47
N ALA A 718 -25.29 -27.96 -16.50
CA ALA A 718 -24.56 -27.52 -17.68
C ALA A 718 -23.08 -27.33 -17.32
N GLY A 719 -22.17 -27.81 -18.17
CA GLY A 719 -20.73 -27.70 -17.96
C GLY A 719 -19.98 -27.49 -19.26
N LEU A 720 -18.90 -26.69 -19.21
CA LEU A 720 -18.10 -26.37 -20.39
C LEU A 720 -17.34 -27.59 -20.90
N LEU A 721 -17.39 -27.81 -22.22
CA LEU A 721 -16.71 -28.94 -22.87
C LEU A 721 -15.18 -28.86 -22.77
N GLN A 722 -14.63 -27.66 -22.65
CA GLN A 722 -13.19 -27.45 -22.57
C GLN A 722 -12.56 -27.92 -21.25
N ASP A 723 -13.33 -27.87 -20.17
CA ASP A 723 -12.87 -28.17 -18.80
C ASP A 723 -13.20 -29.62 -18.38
N MET A 724 -13.74 -30.40 -19.32
CA MET A 724 -14.23 -31.76 -19.13
C MET A 724 -13.15 -32.81 -19.43
N GLN A 725 -12.94 -33.73 -18.51
CA GLN A 725 -12.15 -34.95 -18.70
C GLN A 725 -13.10 -36.15 -18.79
N VAL A 726 -12.85 -37.02 -19.78
CA VAL A 726 -13.67 -38.22 -20.03
C VAL A 726 -12.76 -39.45 -20.03
N SER A 727 -13.01 -40.38 -19.11
CA SER A 727 -12.32 -41.67 -19.03
C SER A 727 -13.32 -42.84 -19.09
N GLY A 728 -12.88 -43.98 -19.64
CA GLY A 728 -13.66 -45.20 -19.60
C GLY A 728 -13.48 -45.90 -18.25
N VAL A 729 -14.51 -46.61 -17.79
CA VAL A 729 -14.41 -47.46 -16.59
C VAL A 729 -13.90 -48.83 -17.03
N GLU A 730 -12.79 -49.31 -16.44
CA GLU A 730 -12.11 -50.54 -16.88
C GLU A 730 -13.00 -51.80 -16.79
N ASP A 731 -13.87 -51.85 -15.77
CA ASP A 731 -14.75 -53.00 -15.52
C ASP A 731 -16.16 -52.88 -16.13
N ASP A 732 -16.51 -51.74 -16.75
CA ASP A 732 -17.81 -51.55 -17.39
C ASP A 732 -17.69 -50.80 -18.72
N SER A 733 -17.77 -51.58 -19.81
CA SER A 733 -17.79 -51.07 -21.19
C SER A 733 -18.95 -50.10 -21.49
N ARG A 734 -19.99 -50.05 -20.63
CA ARG A 734 -21.14 -49.14 -20.77
C ARG A 734 -21.02 -47.89 -19.91
N ALA A 735 -19.94 -47.70 -19.17
CA ALA A 735 -19.79 -46.57 -18.26
C ALA A 735 -18.62 -45.63 -18.65
N LEU A 736 -18.88 -44.32 -18.55
CA LEU A 736 -17.87 -43.27 -18.66
C LEU A 736 -17.78 -42.51 -17.33
N ASN A 737 -16.56 -42.28 -16.85
CA ASN A 737 -16.32 -41.34 -15.76
C ASN A 737 -16.07 -39.95 -16.37
N ILE A 738 -16.92 -38.99 -16.01
CA ILE A 738 -16.86 -37.62 -16.50
C ILE A 738 -16.60 -36.69 -15.33
N VAL A 739 -15.50 -35.94 -15.43
CA VAL A 739 -15.11 -34.91 -14.47
C VAL A 739 -15.07 -33.56 -15.17
N ILE A 740 -15.83 -32.59 -14.67
CA ILE A 740 -15.78 -31.22 -15.17
C ILE A 740 -15.22 -30.34 -14.07
N HIS A 741 -14.21 -29.54 -14.42
CA HIS A 741 -13.58 -28.64 -13.48
C HIS A 741 -14.18 -27.25 -13.56
N LYS A 742 -14.17 -26.53 -12.45
CA LYS A 742 -14.39 -25.09 -12.45
C LYS A 742 -13.26 -24.43 -13.24
N PRO A 743 -13.54 -23.49 -14.15
CA PRO A 743 -12.50 -22.66 -14.77
C PRO A 743 -11.66 -22.02 -13.66
N SER A 744 -10.37 -22.37 -13.57
CA SER A 744 -9.54 -21.86 -12.48
C SER A 744 -9.15 -20.41 -12.76
N SER A 745 -9.14 -19.58 -11.72
CA SER A 745 -8.56 -18.23 -11.79
C SER A 745 -7.05 -18.22 -11.64
N ASN A 746 -6.46 -19.35 -11.22
CA ASN A 746 -5.03 -19.52 -11.01
C ASN A 746 -4.54 -20.76 -11.80
N PRO A 747 -3.62 -20.58 -12.77
CA PRO A 747 -3.05 -21.69 -13.55
C PRO A 747 -2.34 -22.75 -12.70
N HIS A 748 -1.92 -22.41 -11.48
CA HIS A 748 -1.17 -23.29 -10.57
C HIS A 748 -2.02 -23.90 -9.45
N ALA A 749 -3.31 -23.54 -9.33
CA ALA A 749 -4.18 -24.13 -8.33
C ALA A 749 -4.75 -25.46 -8.82
N LYS A 750 -4.92 -26.43 -7.90
CA LYS A 750 -5.57 -27.70 -8.24
C LYS A 750 -7.01 -27.41 -8.72
N PRO A 751 -7.41 -27.87 -9.92
CA PRO A 751 -8.72 -27.57 -10.46
C PRO A 751 -9.80 -28.25 -9.61
N LEU A 752 -10.81 -27.47 -9.20
CA LEU A 752 -11.90 -27.96 -8.35
C LEU A 752 -12.97 -28.63 -9.23
N PRO A 753 -13.33 -29.91 -9.03
CA PRO A 753 -14.37 -30.55 -9.83
C PRO A 753 -15.75 -29.98 -9.45
N ILE A 754 -16.50 -29.48 -10.44
CA ILE A 754 -17.91 -29.08 -10.29
C ILE A 754 -18.87 -30.25 -10.55
N LEU A 755 -18.42 -31.23 -11.32
CA LEU A 755 -19.12 -32.49 -11.54
C LEU A 755 -18.08 -33.60 -11.56
N GLN A 756 -18.37 -34.68 -10.86
CA GLN A 756 -17.64 -35.93 -10.98
C GLN A 756 -18.62 -37.08 -10.81
N ALA A 757 -18.96 -37.74 -11.91
CA ALA A 757 -20.00 -38.76 -11.94
C ALA A 757 -19.71 -39.83 -13.00
N ASN A 758 -20.25 -41.03 -12.76
CA ASN A 758 -20.25 -42.12 -13.73
C ASN A 758 -21.54 -42.08 -14.55
N PHE A 759 -21.40 -42.06 -15.87
CA PHE A 759 -22.48 -42.03 -16.83
C PHE A 759 -22.62 -43.44 -17.41
N ILE A 760 -23.71 -44.13 -17.07
CA ILE A 760 -24.00 -45.49 -17.50
C ILE A 760 -24.99 -45.45 -18.66
N PHE A 761 -24.63 -46.06 -19.78
CA PHE A 761 -25.44 -46.11 -21.01
C PHE A 761 -26.11 -47.48 -21.18
N ALA A 762 -27.17 -47.54 -21.98
CA ALA A 762 -27.92 -48.78 -22.19
C ALA A 762 -27.06 -49.90 -22.82
N ASP A 763 -26.15 -49.52 -23.72
CA ASP A 763 -25.27 -50.43 -24.45
C ASP A 763 -23.90 -49.78 -24.70
N HIS A 764 -22.91 -50.60 -25.07
CA HIS A 764 -21.54 -50.17 -25.36
C HIS A 764 -21.47 -49.22 -26.58
N ILE A 765 -22.40 -49.33 -27.53
CA ILE A 765 -22.42 -48.48 -28.74
C ILE A 765 -22.76 -47.05 -28.35
N ARG A 766 -23.80 -46.83 -27.54
CA ARG A 766 -24.17 -45.51 -27.01
C ARG A 766 -23.08 -44.91 -26.12
N CYS A 767 -22.40 -45.74 -25.33
CA CYS A 767 -21.23 -45.31 -24.55
C CYS A 767 -20.12 -44.75 -25.45
N ILE A 768 -19.76 -45.49 -26.52
CA ILE A 768 -18.78 -45.00 -27.51
C ILE A 768 -19.25 -43.73 -28.20
N ILE A 769 -20.51 -43.69 -28.65
CA ILE A 769 -21.08 -42.50 -29.33
C ILE A 769 -21.00 -41.28 -28.41
N ALA A 770 -21.35 -41.43 -27.13
CA ALA A 770 -21.25 -40.36 -26.14
C ALA A 770 -19.80 -39.89 -25.98
N LYS A 771 -18.85 -40.82 -25.78
CA LYS A 771 -17.42 -40.50 -25.66
C LYS A 771 -16.89 -39.75 -26.88
N GLN A 772 -17.20 -40.25 -28.09
CA GLN A 772 -16.79 -39.62 -29.35
C GLN A 772 -17.40 -38.23 -29.53
N ARG A 773 -18.68 -38.07 -29.18
CA ARG A 773 -19.39 -36.79 -29.31
C ARG A 773 -18.86 -35.74 -28.34
N LEU A 774 -18.59 -36.13 -27.09
CA LEU A 774 -17.97 -35.27 -26.10
C LEU A 774 -16.56 -34.84 -26.51
N ALA A 775 -15.75 -35.77 -27.05
CA ALA A 775 -14.42 -35.46 -27.57
C ALA A 775 -14.48 -34.53 -28.79
N LYS A 776 -15.37 -34.81 -29.76
CA LYS A 776 -15.57 -33.97 -30.95
C LYS A 776 -16.09 -32.59 -30.58
N GLY A 777 -17.04 -32.51 -29.64
CA GLY A 777 -17.58 -31.26 -29.11
C GLY A 777 -16.49 -30.42 -28.45
N ARG A 778 -15.60 -31.02 -27.64
CA ARG A 778 -14.45 -30.32 -27.04
C ARG A 778 -13.51 -29.72 -28.09
N ILE A 779 -13.15 -30.50 -29.12
CA ILE A 779 -12.31 -30.02 -30.23
C ILE A 779 -13.02 -28.90 -31.00
N GLN A 780 -14.31 -29.05 -31.27
CA GLN A 780 -15.12 -28.04 -31.96
C GLN A 780 -15.24 -26.75 -31.16
N ALA A 781 -15.49 -26.82 -29.85
CA ALA A 781 -15.54 -25.66 -28.95
C ALA A 781 -14.21 -24.89 -28.98
N ARG A 782 -13.07 -25.60 -28.86
CA ARG A 782 -11.73 -24.99 -28.95
C ARG A 782 -11.48 -24.38 -30.32
N ARG A 783 -11.85 -25.07 -31.41
CA ARG A 783 -11.73 -24.55 -32.78
C ARG A 783 -12.57 -23.29 -33.01
N MET A 784 -13.80 -23.25 -32.52
CA MET A 784 -14.69 -22.09 -32.62
C MET A 784 -14.11 -20.88 -31.87
N LYS A 785 -13.58 -21.09 -30.65
CA LYS A 785 -12.88 -20.04 -29.90
C LYS A 785 -11.64 -19.54 -30.65
N MET A 786 -10.85 -20.44 -31.19
CA MET A 786 -9.66 -20.09 -31.97
C MET A 786 -10.01 -19.29 -33.24
N GLN A 787 -11.15 -19.60 -33.88
CA GLN A 787 -11.71 -18.81 -34.99
C GLN A 787 -12.21 -17.43 -34.53
N ARG A 788 -12.84 -17.32 -33.36
CA ARG A 788 -13.18 -16.01 -32.76
C ARG A 788 -11.94 -15.17 -32.52
N ILE A 789 -10.84 -15.77 -32.05
CA ILE A 789 -9.56 -15.06 -31.93
C ILE A 789 -9.01 -14.65 -33.30
N ALA A 790 -9.08 -15.53 -34.31
CA ALA A 790 -8.66 -15.17 -35.67
C ALA A 790 -9.43 -13.97 -36.21
N ALA A 791 -10.74 -13.90 -35.95
CA ALA A 791 -11.59 -12.76 -36.30
C ALA A 791 -11.21 -11.49 -35.52
N LEU A 792 -10.93 -11.59 -34.21
CA LEU A 792 -10.40 -10.49 -33.39
C LEU A 792 -9.07 -9.93 -33.90
N LEU A 793 -8.30 -10.77 -34.58
CA LEU A 793 -7.01 -10.43 -35.18
C LEU A 793 -7.14 -10.11 -36.68
N ASP A 794 -8.32 -9.86 -37.25
CA ASP A 794 -8.61 -9.68 -38.69
C ASP A 794 -7.84 -10.65 -39.63
N LEU A 795 -7.69 -11.90 -39.21
CA LEU A 795 -7.16 -12.95 -40.06
C LEU A 795 -8.30 -13.52 -40.92
N PRO A 796 -8.03 -13.95 -42.17
CA PRO A 796 -9.06 -14.52 -43.03
C PRO A 796 -9.63 -15.78 -42.38
N VAL A 797 -10.89 -15.71 -41.94
CA VAL A 797 -11.60 -16.86 -41.39
C VAL A 797 -11.91 -17.80 -42.53
N GLN A 798 -11.25 -18.96 -42.60
CA GLN A 798 -11.69 -20.00 -43.54
C GLN A 798 -13.11 -20.43 -43.16
N PRO A 799 -14.10 -20.30 -44.06
CA PRO A 799 -15.45 -20.78 -43.80
C PRO A 799 -15.40 -22.31 -43.71
N SER A 800 -15.52 -22.85 -42.49
CA SER A 800 -15.78 -24.27 -42.32
C SER A 800 -17.23 -24.51 -42.72
N ALA A 801 -17.42 -25.18 -43.86
CA ALA A 801 -18.71 -25.69 -44.33
C ALA A 801 -19.24 -26.76 -43.35
N THR A 802 -19.81 -26.32 -42.22
CA THR A 802 -20.72 -27.11 -41.39
C THR A 802 -21.46 -26.15 -40.47
N GLU A 803 -22.56 -25.58 -40.95
CA GLU A 803 -23.60 -25.06 -40.06
C GLU A 803 -24.13 -26.24 -39.25
N VAL A 804 -23.63 -26.40 -38.03
CA VAL A 804 -24.26 -27.27 -37.03
C VAL A 804 -25.20 -26.35 -36.27
N LEU A 805 -26.49 -26.51 -36.53
CA LEU A 805 -27.61 -25.90 -35.82
C LEU A 805 -27.42 -26.11 -34.30
N GLY A 806 -26.97 -25.07 -33.61
CA GLY A 806 -27.20 -24.90 -32.18
C GLY A 806 -28.66 -24.49 -31.95
N PHE A 807 -29.14 -24.63 -30.73
CA PHE A 807 -30.52 -24.35 -30.36
C PHE A 807 -30.89 -22.88 -30.61
N GLY A 808 -31.51 -22.58 -31.76
CA GLY A 808 -31.98 -21.24 -32.10
C GLY A 808 -32.58 -21.12 -33.51
N GLN A 809 -33.92 -20.97 -33.56
CA GLN A 809 -34.78 -20.45 -34.63
C GLN A 809 -34.90 -21.19 -35.99
N THR A 810 -36.15 -21.40 -36.38
CA THR A 810 -36.66 -22.20 -37.51
C THR A 810 -36.57 -21.49 -38.85
N ALA A 811 -36.03 -22.16 -39.88
CA ALA A 811 -36.38 -21.91 -41.28
C ALA A 811 -36.33 -23.22 -42.10
N ASN A 812 -37.39 -23.46 -42.88
CA ASN A 812 -37.69 -24.69 -43.62
C ASN A 812 -36.73 -24.97 -44.79
N ALA A 813 -36.26 -26.22 -44.94
CA ALA A 813 -35.90 -26.82 -46.23
C ALA A 813 -35.96 -28.36 -46.20
N SER A 814 -36.36 -28.94 -47.34
CA SER A 814 -36.77 -30.34 -47.62
C SER A 814 -35.64 -31.39 -47.66
N PRO A 815 -35.94 -32.71 -47.58
CA PRO A 815 -34.93 -33.76 -47.41
C PRO A 815 -34.46 -34.37 -48.74
N SER A 816 -33.16 -34.60 -48.90
CA SER A 816 -32.65 -35.55 -49.89
C SER A 816 -31.32 -36.18 -49.49
N GLY A 817 -31.31 -37.52 -49.43
CA GLY A 817 -30.20 -38.38 -49.86
C GLY A 817 -29.01 -38.57 -48.92
N LEU A 818 -28.93 -39.75 -48.29
CA LEU A 818 -27.68 -40.33 -47.75
C LEU A 818 -26.63 -40.51 -48.87
N PRO A 819 -25.32 -40.56 -48.57
CA PRO A 819 -24.74 -41.85 -48.16
C PRO A 819 -23.63 -41.80 -47.10
N PHE A 820 -23.61 -42.85 -46.26
CA PHE A 820 -22.45 -43.32 -45.52
C PHE A 820 -21.36 -43.85 -46.48
N ARG A 821 -20.08 -43.52 -46.22
CA ARG A 821 -18.94 -44.46 -46.06
C ARG A 821 -17.63 -43.66 -45.99
N PHE A 822 -16.81 -43.89 -44.96
CA PHE A 822 -15.36 -43.77 -45.12
C PHE A 822 -14.64 -44.95 -44.44
N TYR A 823 -13.79 -45.58 -45.26
CA TYR A 823 -12.78 -46.55 -44.92
C TYR A 823 -11.62 -45.84 -44.21
N GLU A 824 -11.09 -46.50 -43.20
CA GLU A 824 -9.81 -46.22 -42.58
C GLU A 824 -8.71 -46.91 -43.41
N GLN A 825 -7.76 -46.18 -44.01
CA GLN A 825 -6.36 -46.60 -44.14
C GLN A 825 -5.43 -45.55 -44.78
N SER A 826 -4.57 -45.01 -43.91
CA SER A 826 -3.10 -45.13 -43.99
C SER A 826 -2.23 -44.24 -44.89
N ARG A 827 -1.09 -43.89 -44.25
CA ARG A 827 0.31 -43.83 -44.72
C ARG A 827 0.96 -42.45 -44.87
N ARG A 828 1.92 -42.24 -43.96
CA ARG A 828 3.14 -41.44 -44.13
C ARG A 828 3.92 -41.85 -45.39
N ALA A 829 4.51 -40.88 -46.06
CA ALA A 829 5.85 -40.94 -46.64
C ALA A 829 6.50 -39.54 -46.65
N PRO A 830 7.85 -39.44 -46.64
CA PRO A 830 8.61 -38.25 -46.25
C PRO A 830 9.24 -37.49 -47.43
N ASN A 831 9.57 -36.20 -47.20
CA ASN A 831 10.77 -35.46 -47.67
C ASN A 831 10.45 -33.99 -47.95
N ASP A 832 10.93 -33.08 -47.09
CA ASP A 832 11.33 -31.72 -47.48
C ASP A 832 12.36 -31.16 -46.47
N PRO A 833 13.60 -30.79 -46.87
CA PRO A 833 14.66 -30.40 -45.94
C PRO A 833 14.80 -28.87 -45.84
N THR A 834 13.77 -28.14 -45.37
CA THR A 834 13.93 -26.71 -44.99
C THR A 834 13.04 -26.23 -43.84
N ALA A 835 12.44 -27.13 -43.05
CA ALA A 835 11.67 -26.72 -41.87
C ALA A 835 12.55 -26.72 -40.61
N ASN A 836 12.82 -25.52 -40.08
CA ASN A 836 13.42 -25.33 -38.76
C ASN A 836 12.64 -26.13 -37.70
N ARG A 837 13.39 -26.95 -36.97
CA ARG A 837 12.92 -27.92 -35.97
C ARG A 837 12.13 -27.20 -34.86
N SER A 838 10.86 -27.58 -34.72
CA SER A 838 10.00 -27.26 -33.58
C SER A 838 10.64 -27.78 -32.28
N VAL A 839 10.83 -26.89 -31.30
CA VAL A 839 11.26 -27.21 -29.93
C VAL A 839 10.14 -26.77 -28.98
N PHE A 840 9.03 -27.49 -29.02
CA PHE A 840 8.08 -27.54 -27.91
C PHE A 840 7.82 -29.01 -27.60
N ALA A 841 8.69 -29.57 -26.76
CA ALA A 841 8.41 -30.84 -26.10
C ALA A 841 7.43 -30.56 -24.96
N SER A 842 6.40 -31.39 -24.88
CA SER A 842 5.43 -31.44 -23.79
C SER A 842 6.16 -31.45 -22.44
N VAL A 843 6.06 -30.36 -21.70
CA VAL A 843 6.62 -30.25 -20.35
C VAL A 843 5.62 -30.86 -19.38
N ASP A 844 5.65 -32.18 -19.26
CA ASP A 844 5.27 -32.84 -18.01
C ASP A 844 6.56 -33.15 -17.27
N LYS A 845 6.77 -32.42 -16.16
CA LYS A 845 7.89 -32.46 -15.21
C LYS A 845 9.15 -31.68 -15.61
N VAL A 846 9.31 -30.49 -15.01
CA VAL A 846 10.64 -29.89 -14.74
C VAL A 846 10.86 -29.89 -13.23
N PRO A 847 12.04 -30.35 -12.75
CA PRO A 847 12.36 -30.41 -11.32
C PRO A 847 12.79 -29.05 -10.78
N GLY A 848 12.20 -28.65 -9.66
CA GLY A 848 12.56 -27.44 -8.93
C GLY A 848 12.10 -27.54 -7.48
N PHE A 849 12.83 -28.29 -6.66
CA PHE A 849 13.05 -28.00 -5.23
C PHE A 849 14.07 -29.03 -4.69
N ALA A 850 15.27 -28.57 -4.36
CA ALA A 850 16.23 -29.34 -3.58
C ALA A 850 15.90 -29.12 -2.10
N VAL A 851 15.23 -30.10 -1.48
CA VAL A 851 15.16 -30.23 -0.02
C VAL A 851 16.27 -31.21 0.37
N ALA A 852 17.25 -30.70 1.12
CA ALA A 852 18.33 -31.52 1.66
C ALA A 852 17.79 -32.42 2.79
N HIS A 853 17.71 -33.73 2.53
CA HIS A 853 17.65 -34.75 3.56
C HIS A 853 18.86 -35.68 3.42
N CYS A 854 19.75 -35.62 4.41
CA CYS A 854 20.83 -36.58 4.63
C CYS A 854 20.26 -37.84 5.28
N VAL A 855 20.49 -39.04 4.71
CA VAL A 855 20.76 -40.28 5.45
C VAL A 855 21.71 -41.17 4.62
N SER A 856 22.59 -41.84 5.38
CA SER A 856 23.73 -42.71 5.10
C SER A 856 23.45 -44.04 4.38
N GLN A 857 24.45 -44.56 3.65
CA GLN A 857 25.20 -45.81 3.97
C GLN A 857 26.15 -46.29 2.83
N HIS A 858 27.41 -46.56 3.22
CA HIS A 858 28.38 -47.61 2.80
C HIS A 858 28.79 -47.90 1.32
N SER A 859 29.99 -47.40 0.96
CA SER A 859 31.25 -48.04 0.42
C SER A 859 31.29 -49.49 -0.16
N PRO A 860 32.34 -49.94 -0.93
CA PRO A 860 33.56 -49.27 -1.47
C PRO A 860 33.99 -49.57 -2.97
N SER A 861 34.81 -48.64 -3.55
CA SER A 861 36.01 -48.70 -4.46
C SER A 861 36.23 -49.80 -5.54
N PRO A 862 37.26 -49.75 -6.46
CA PRO A 862 38.31 -48.73 -6.73
C PRO A 862 38.62 -48.41 -8.24
N LEU A 863 39.36 -47.32 -8.53
CA LEU A 863 40.67 -47.29 -9.24
C LEU A 863 41.04 -45.95 -9.95
N SER A 864 42.27 -45.50 -9.66
CA SER A 864 43.24 -44.80 -10.54
C SER A 864 43.29 -43.25 -10.65
N SER A 865 44.06 -42.64 -9.72
CA SER A 865 45.30 -41.81 -9.85
C SER A 865 45.56 -40.76 -10.99
N PRO A 866 46.48 -39.77 -10.75
CA PRO A 866 46.28 -38.36 -11.17
C PRO A 866 47.45 -37.62 -11.90
N SER A 867 47.18 -36.35 -12.32
CA SER A 867 48.07 -35.16 -12.54
C SER A 867 49.02 -35.13 -13.77
N PRO A 868 49.62 -33.99 -14.25
CA PRO A 868 49.67 -32.59 -13.71
C PRO A 868 49.53 -31.43 -14.77
N PRO A 869 49.72 -30.14 -14.39
CA PRO A 869 49.50 -28.94 -15.21
C PRO A 869 50.80 -28.21 -15.66
N SER A 870 50.67 -27.25 -16.59
CA SER A 870 51.66 -26.20 -16.93
C SER A 870 50.90 -24.88 -17.10
N SER A 871 51.16 -23.73 -16.48
CA SER A 871 52.32 -22.97 -15.97
C SER A 871 52.85 -21.88 -16.94
N GLY A 872 52.84 -20.64 -16.45
CA GLY A 872 53.72 -19.53 -16.84
C GLY A 872 53.02 -18.17 -16.99
N SER A 873 53.50 -17.02 -16.52
CA SER A 873 54.43 -16.57 -15.47
C SER A 873 54.53 -15.03 -15.55
N GLY A 874 54.87 -14.35 -14.43
CA GLY A 874 55.49 -13.00 -14.37
C GLY A 874 54.60 -11.94 -13.70
N SER A 875 54.71 -11.51 -12.43
CA SER A 875 55.79 -11.23 -11.46
C SER A 875 56.17 -9.73 -11.35
N THR A 876 56.21 -9.26 -10.09
CA THR A 876 57.01 -8.21 -9.40
C THR A 876 56.10 -7.23 -8.61
N GLY A 877 56.26 -6.93 -7.31
CA GLY A 877 57.14 -7.43 -6.25
C GLY A 877 56.89 -6.70 -4.90
N ARG A 878 57.25 -7.38 -3.79
CA ARG A 878 57.73 -6.93 -2.45
C ARG A 878 56.81 -6.21 -1.42
N CYS A 879 56.41 -7.00 -0.41
CA CYS A 879 56.65 -6.97 1.06
C CYS A 879 56.97 -5.64 1.80
N ASP A 880 56.23 -5.35 2.90
CA ASP A 880 56.68 -5.55 4.29
C ASP A 880 55.52 -5.44 5.31
N SER A 881 55.79 -5.84 6.54
CA SER A 881 54.93 -6.54 7.52
C SER A 881 54.53 -5.72 8.76
N GLY A 882 53.54 -6.19 9.54
CA GLY A 882 53.58 -6.12 11.02
C GLY A 882 52.27 -5.81 11.80
N PHE A 883 51.82 -6.81 12.58
CA PHE A 883 51.07 -6.75 13.88
C PHE A 883 49.59 -6.25 13.85
N LEU A 884 48.55 -6.79 14.52
CA LEU A 884 48.30 -7.89 15.48
C LEU A 884 46.77 -8.16 15.50
N SER A 885 46.37 -9.44 15.58
CA SER A 885 45.14 -9.90 16.25
C SER A 885 45.56 -10.56 17.58
N PRO A 886 44.67 -10.82 18.56
CA PRO A 886 43.92 -12.08 18.48
C PRO A 886 42.56 -12.15 19.24
N SER A 887 41.69 -13.00 18.73
CA SER A 887 40.65 -13.74 19.46
C SER A 887 41.21 -15.07 20.00
N PRO A 888 40.60 -15.70 21.02
CA PRO A 888 40.88 -17.11 21.33
C PRO A 888 39.63 -18.00 21.47
N SER A 889 39.91 -19.32 21.45
CA SER A 889 39.03 -20.48 21.30
C SER A 889 39.14 -21.49 22.46
N LEU A 890 38.04 -22.21 22.76
CA LEU A 890 37.86 -23.65 23.11
C LEU A 890 38.50 -24.37 24.32
N PHE A 891 37.86 -25.53 24.66
CA PHE A 891 38.14 -26.67 25.59
C PHE A 891 37.37 -26.65 26.94
N SER A 892 36.81 -27.71 27.56
CA SER A 892 36.69 -29.19 27.35
C SER A 892 35.67 -29.79 28.37
N SER A 893 35.22 -31.03 28.14
CA SER A 893 34.27 -31.93 28.91
C SER A 893 34.82 -32.45 30.28
N PRO A 894 34.22 -33.39 31.10
CA PRO A 894 33.51 -34.66 30.73
C PRO A 894 32.43 -35.34 31.68
N LEU A 895 31.72 -36.35 31.09
CA LEU A 895 31.34 -37.73 31.54
C LEU A 895 30.21 -38.14 32.54
N LEU A 896 29.57 -39.28 32.15
CA LEU A 896 28.78 -40.35 32.84
C LEU A 896 27.26 -40.11 33.09
N SER A 897 26.30 -41.01 32.85
CA SER A 897 26.24 -42.43 32.44
C SER A 897 24.78 -42.82 32.12
N SER A 898 24.57 -43.68 31.11
CA SER A 898 23.31 -44.44 30.81
C SER A 898 23.06 -45.54 31.88
N PRO A 899 22.02 -46.43 31.86
CA PRO A 899 21.30 -46.99 30.69
C PRO A 899 19.77 -47.29 30.81
N ALA A 900 19.18 -47.61 29.63
CA ALA A 900 18.15 -48.64 29.31
C ALA A 900 16.82 -48.70 30.12
N ASP A 901 15.66 -49.11 29.61
CA ASP A 901 15.33 -49.99 28.49
C ASP A 901 13.81 -49.91 28.15
N ASP A 902 13.47 -50.27 26.91
CA ASP A 902 12.27 -50.97 26.41
C ASP A 902 10.81 -50.53 26.65
N GLY A 903 9.99 -50.72 25.59
CA GLY A 903 8.61 -51.20 25.77
C GLY A 903 7.49 -50.58 24.92
N THR A 904 7.49 -50.89 23.63
CA THR A 904 6.38 -51.02 22.66
C THR A 904 4.87 -51.09 23.09
N PHE A 905 4.02 -50.55 22.18
CA PHE A 905 2.74 -51.07 21.61
C PHE A 905 1.33 -50.75 22.20
N LEU A 906 0.44 -50.36 21.24
CA LEU A 906 -1.03 -50.55 21.06
C LEU A 906 -2.10 -49.67 21.76
N GLU A 907 -2.79 -48.88 20.90
CA GLU A 907 -4.23 -48.94 20.51
C GLU A 907 -5.36 -49.12 21.57
N HIS A 908 -6.34 -48.21 21.48
CA HIS A 908 -7.82 -48.37 21.62
C HIS A 908 -8.55 -47.37 22.53
N THR A 909 -9.62 -46.82 21.95
CA THR A 909 -10.64 -45.90 22.48
C THR A 909 -11.76 -46.67 23.26
N PRO A 910 -12.82 -45.99 23.75
CA PRO A 910 -13.25 -45.86 25.16
C PRO A 910 -14.36 -46.86 25.58
N PRO A 911 -15.04 -46.69 26.75
CA PRO A 911 -16.40 -46.11 26.70
C PRO A 911 -16.93 -45.36 27.95
N SER A 912 -17.87 -44.45 27.69
CA SER A 912 -19.22 -44.21 28.26
C SER A 912 -19.53 -44.55 29.73
N SER A 913 -20.11 -43.63 30.52
CA SER A 913 -21.57 -43.47 30.80
C SER A 913 -21.70 -43.10 32.31
N SER A 914 -22.74 -42.51 32.91
CA SER A 914 -24.19 -42.55 32.71
C SER A 914 -24.90 -41.60 33.70
N GLY A 915 -26.12 -41.19 33.36
CA GLY A 915 -27.24 -40.96 34.30
C GLY A 915 -27.64 -39.50 34.50
N GLY A 916 -28.88 -39.07 34.30
CA GLY A 916 -30.13 -39.75 33.99
C GLY A 916 -31.32 -39.02 34.63
N GLU A 917 -32.43 -38.94 33.88
CA GLU A 917 -33.84 -38.80 34.32
C GLU A 917 -34.32 -37.41 34.78
N GLY A 918 -35.50 -36.89 34.39
CA GLY A 918 -36.58 -37.43 33.56
C GLY A 918 -37.80 -36.48 33.47
N GLU A 919 -38.59 -36.66 32.40
CA GLU A 919 -40.01 -36.34 32.15
C GLU A 919 -40.48 -34.86 32.20
N GLY A 920 -41.25 -34.29 31.26
CA GLY A 920 -42.12 -34.75 30.15
C GLY A 920 -43.32 -33.76 30.12
N GLY A 921 -43.97 -33.33 29.03
CA GLY A 921 -43.83 -33.48 27.58
C GLY A 921 -44.90 -32.58 26.90
N GLY A 922 -44.92 -32.54 25.56
CA GLY A 922 -46.11 -32.25 24.76
C GLY A 922 -46.09 -31.00 23.86
N GLY A 923 -46.07 -31.21 22.54
CA GLY A 923 -46.97 -30.51 21.61
C GLY A 923 -46.41 -29.43 20.66
N GLU A 924 -45.86 -29.86 19.53
CA GLU A 924 -46.30 -29.51 18.14
C GLU A 924 -46.26 -28.07 17.54
N VAL A 925 -45.76 -28.02 16.28
CA VAL A 925 -46.11 -27.15 15.12
C VAL A 925 -45.55 -25.70 14.98
N THR A 926 -44.50 -25.61 14.15
CA THR A 926 -44.28 -24.77 12.93
C THR A 926 -44.67 -23.28 12.81
N LEU A 927 -43.67 -22.52 12.27
CA LEU A 927 -43.71 -21.52 11.18
C LEU A 927 -44.52 -20.21 11.35
N VAL A 928 -43.86 -19.05 11.19
CA VAL A 928 -43.84 -18.20 9.97
C VAL A 928 -43.34 -16.78 10.32
N SER A 929 -42.31 -16.37 9.56
CA SER A 929 -41.96 -15.03 9.03
C SER A 929 -42.83 -13.81 9.37
N SER A 930 -42.18 -12.66 9.63
CA SER A 930 -42.55 -11.43 8.91
C SER A 930 -41.47 -10.34 8.92
N VAL A 931 -41.44 -9.68 7.77
CA VAL A 931 -40.62 -8.58 7.23
C VAL A 931 -40.72 -7.28 8.06
N THR A 932 -39.63 -6.50 8.13
CA THR A 932 -39.67 -5.01 8.12
C THR A 932 -38.28 -4.42 7.80
N ALA A 933 -38.29 -3.35 7.01
CA ALA A 933 -37.24 -2.35 6.84
C ALA A 933 -37.92 -0.96 6.95
N PRO A 934 -37.21 0.18 6.94
CA PRO A 934 -35.98 0.56 7.64
C PRO A 934 -36.14 1.91 8.38
N THR A 935 -35.43 2.16 9.49
CA THR A 935 -35.13 3.54 9.92
C THR A 935 -33.97 3.59 10.93
N LEU A 936 -33.01 4.47 10.63
CA LEU A 936 -32.20 5.32 11.51
C LEU A 936 -31.18 4.68 12.46
N ALA A 937 -29.98 5.24 12.39
CA ALA A 937 -28.75 4.91 13.12
C ALA A 937 -28.90 4.90 14.65
N PRO A 938 -28.02 4.15 15.35
CA PRO A 938 -27.61 4.52 16.70
C PRO A 938 -26.09 4.60 16.88
N SER A 939 -25.73 5.66 17.59
CA SER A 939 -24.56 5.86 18.47
C SER A 939 -23.91 4.59 19.03
N LEU A 940 -22.59 4.49 18.90
CA LEU A 940 -21.73 3.52 19.59
C LEU A 940 -21.52 3.95 21.05
N THR A 941 -22.01 3.15 21.99
CA THR A 941 -21.57 3.10 23.38
C THR A 941 -20.36 2.15 23.53
N PRO A 942 -19.46 2.34 24.50
CA PRO A 942 -18.27 1.51 24.64
C PRO A 942 -18.61 0.14 25.26
N ALA A 943 -18.13 -0.94 24.65
CA ALA A 943 -18.22 -2.30 25.19
C ALA A 943 -17.29 -2.51 26.40
N SER A 944 -17.76 -3.32 27.35
CA SER A 944 -17.10 -3.74 28.59
C SER A 944 -15.84 -4.59 28.35
N GLN A 945 -14.73 -4.24 29.01
CA GLN A 945 -13.50 -5.06 29.08
C GLN A 945 -13.66 -6.25 30.05
N PRO A 946 -12.99 -7.39 29.80
CA PRO A 946 -12.99 -8.53 30.71
C PRO A 946 -11.98 -8.35 31.86
N THR A 947 -12.39 -8.76 33.06
CA THR A 947 -11.57 -8.80 34.28
C THR A 947 -10.55 -9.93 34.20
N ILE A 948 -9.25 -9.63 34.24
CA ILE A 948 -8.17 -10.63 34.33
C ILE A 948 -7.66 -10.68 35.78
N SER A 949 -7.76 -11.85 36.40
CA SER A 949 -7.17 -12.19 37.69
C SER A 949 -5.70 -12.59 37.51
N LEU A 950 -4.80 -11.97 38.27
CA LEU A 950 -3.37 -12.28 38.33
C LEU A 950 -3.08 -13.34 39.39
N LEU A 951 -2.64 -14.53 38.97
CA LEU A 951 -1.83 -15.44 39.78
C LEU A 951 -0.64 -15.88 38.93
N THR A 952 0.56 -15.56 39.41
CA THR A 952 1.86 -15.85 38.81
C THR A 952 2.28 -17.30 39.07
N ASP A 953 2.72 -18.01 38.04
CA ASP A 953 3.64 -19.14 38.19
C ASP A 953 4.92 -18.88 37.41
N ASN A 954 6.02 -19.30 38.02
CA ASN A 954 7.38 -18.83 37.79
C ASN A 954 8.16 -19.91 37.01
N SER A 955 8.37 -19.74 35.71
CA SER A 955 9.40 -20.46 34.95
C SER A 955 9.74 -19.71 33.68
N ALA A 956 11.00 -19.32 33.55
CA ALA A 956 11.58 -18.74 32.35
C ALA A 956 11.99 -19.87 31.40
N ASP A 957 11.55 -19.82 30.14
CA ASP A 957 12.29 -20.30 28.98
C ASP A 957 11.63 -19.85 27.64
N SER A 958 12.48 -19.38 26.73
CA SER A 958 12.29 -19.17 25.28
C SER A 958 11.05 -18.41 24.76
N LEU A 959 11.24 -17.13 24.41
CA LEU A 959 10.38 -16.44 23.43
C LEU A 959 10.90 -16.75 22.02
N SER A 960 10.22 -17.65 21.33
CA SER A 960 10.35 -17.86 19.89
C SER A 960 9.31 -17.02 19.14
N VAL A 961 9.70 -16.61 17.94
CA VAL A 961 9.09 -15.60 17.08
C VAL A 961 7.92 -16.19 16.30
N GLU A 962 6.71 -15.65 16.46
CA GLU A 962 5.62 -15.81 15.50
C GLU A 962 4.87 -14.48 15.27
N SER A 963 5.23 -13.85 14.15
CA SER A 963 4.41 -13.11 13.19
C SER A 963 3.02 -12.59 13.63
N LEU A 964 2.98 -11.33 14.08
CA LEU A 964 1.78 -10.50 13.97
C LEU A 964 1.67 -9.96 12.54
N THR A 965 1.02 -10.70 11.66
CA THR A 965 0.47 -10.15 10.41
C THR A 965 -0.62 -9.14 10.75
N LEU A 966 -0.33 -7.87 10.49
CA LEU A 966 -1.32 -6.79 10.41
C LEU A 966 -2.42 -7.21 9.41
N LEU A 967 -3.63 -7.42 9.89
CA LEU A 967 -4.82 -7.38 9.05
C LEU A 967 -5.03 -5.92 8.60
N PRO A 968 -5.32 -5.68 7.31
CA PRO A 968 -5.52 -4.32 6.81
C PRO A 968 -6.83 -3.73 7.34
N PRO A 969 -6.95 -2.39 7.43
CA PRO A 969 -8.23 -1.75 7.68
C PRO A 969 -9.16 -2.01 6.49
N SER A 970 -10.20 -2.81 6.71
CA SER A 970 -11.37 -2.85 5.84
C SER A 970 -12.15 -1.57 6.07
N ASP A 971 -11.96 -0.59 5.19
CA ASP A 971 -13.01 0.26 4.59
C ASP A 971 -12.40 1.60 4.14
N SER A 972 -12.43 1.81 2.82
CA SER A 972 -12.22 3.10 2.16
C SER A 972 -13.21 3.14 0.98
N PRO A 973 -13.76 4.31 0.63
CA PRO A 973 -15.05 4.42 -0.04
C PRO A 973 -15.00 3.80 -1.44
N HIS A 974 -15.82 2.77 -1.64
CA HIS A 974 -16.04 2.17 -2.95
C HIS A 974 -16.77 3.16 -3.88
N LEU A 975 -16.17 3.44 -5.04
CA LEU A 975 -16.87 3.96 -6.20
C LEU A 975 -17.77 2.86 -6.76
N HIS A 976 -19.08 3.11 -6.79
CA HIS A 976 -20.04 2.27 -7.50
C HIS A 976 -19.70 2.20 -9.00
N PRO A 977 -19.68 1.01 -9.63
CA PRO A 977 -19.78 0.91 -11.08
C PRO A 977 -21.22 1.27 -11.48
N CYS A 978 -21.39 2.32 -12.29
CA CYS A 978 -22.66 2.61 -12.95
C CYS A 978 -23.07 1.40 -13.82
N ALA A 979 -24.07 0.65 -13.37
CA ALA A 979 -24.78 -0.30 -14.19
C ALA A 979 -25.76 0.46 -15.10
N SER A 980 -25.57 0.30 -16.41
CA SER A 980 -26.50 0.72 -17.45
C SER A 980 -27.81 -0.07 -17.35
N HIS A 981 -28.88 0.58 -16.90
CA HIS A 981 -30.24 0.06 -17.05
C HIS A 981 -30.74 0.30 -18.48
N ALA A 982 -30.96 -0.78 -19.23
CA ALA A 982 -31.75 -0.76 -20.47
C ALA A 982 -33.26 -0.85 -20.14
N PRO A 983 -34.16 -0.22 -20.93
CA PRO A 983 -35.57 -0.08 -20.59
C PRO A 983 -36.37 -1.33 -21.00
N ALA A 984 -37.22 -1.83 -20.10
CA ALA A 984 -38.19 -2.86 -20.39
C ALA A 984 -39.53 -2.23 -20.82
N THR A 985 -39.90 -2.47 -22.07
CA THR A 985 -41.25 -2.30 -22.60
C THR A 985 -42.17 -3.40 -22.07
N HIS A 986 -43.27 -3.05 -21.38
CA HIS A 986 -44.46 -3.90 -21.34
C HIS A 986 -45.74 -3.05 -21.32
N SER A 987 -46.58 -3.37 -22.31
CA SER A 987 -47.95 -2.94 -22.55
C SER A 987 -48.94 -3.57 -21.57
N LEU A 988 -49.93 -2.81 -21.08
CA LEU A 988 -51.38 -3.02 -21.34
C LEU A 988 -52.29 -2.26 -20.36
N GLN A 989 -53.38 -1.76 -20.96
CA GLN A 989 -54.74 -1.59 -20.44
C GLN A 989 -55.17 -0.28 -19.74
N ARG A 990 -56.01 0.47 -20.48
CA ARG A 990 -56.96 1.50 -20.04
C ARG A 990 -57.95 0.95 -18.99
N PRO A 991 -58.59 1.82 -18.19
CA PRO A 991 -59.94 2.28 -18.56
C PRO A 991 -60.20 3.80 -18.39
N ASP A 992 -60.96 4.32 -19.36
CA ASP A 992 -62.08 5.28 -19.30
C ASP A 992 -62.05 6.63 -18.53
N ALA A 993 -62.19 7.68 -19.37
CA ALA A 993 -63.24 8.70 -19.38
C ALA A 993 -63.22 9.91 -18.42
N SER A 994 -62.94 11.09 -18.98
CA SER A 994 -63.82 12.29 -19.09
C SER A 994 -62.95 13.49 -19.53
N ILE A 995 -63.09 13.99 -20.76
CA ILE A 995 -63.89 15.18 -21.14
C ILE A 995 -63.57 16.38 -20.23
N ASP A 996 -62.77 17.35 -20.70
CA ASP A 996 -63.35 18.56 -21.29
C ASP A 996 -62.33 19.44 -22.03
N GLU A 997 -62.86 20.12 -23.03
CA GLU A 997 -62.24 21.01 -23.99
C GLU A 997 -61.66 22.28 -23.33
N THR A 998 -60.59 22.85 -23.87
CA THR A 998 -60.60 24.13 -24.62
C THR A 998 -59.22 24.82 -24.68
N ASP A 999 -58.89 25.18 -25.92
CA ASP A 999 -58.17 26.37 -26.39
C ASP A 999 -56.73 26.72 -25.94
N ALA A 1000 -55.82 26.37 -26.84
CA ALA A 1000 -55.21 27.30 -27.81
C ALA A 1000 -54.65 28.66 -27.32
N GLY A 1001 -53.38 28.90 -27.68
CA GLY A 1001 -52.94 30.25 -28.03
C GLY A 1001 -51.46 30.56 -27.75
N PRO A 1002 -50.59 30.58 -28.76
CA PRO A 1002 -49.13 30.74 -28.64
C PRO A 1002 -48.68 32.18 -28.94
N THR A 1003 -47.41 32.50 -28.68
CA THR A 1003 -46.58 33.48 -29.44
C THR A 1003 -45.15 33.44 -28.87
N GLN A 1004 -44.18 32.90 -29.63
CA GLN A 1004 -43.28 33.61 -30.56
C GLN A 1004 -42.16 34.41 -29.89
N GLY A 1005 -40.93 34.17 -30.34
CA GLY A 1005 -39.87 35.17 -30.26
C GLY A 1005 -38.47 34.61 -30.24
N ARG A 1006 -37.86 34.48 -31.42
CA ARG A 1006 -36.42 34.31 -31.66
C ARG A 1006 -35.55 35.23 -30.79
N LEU A 1007 -34.43 34.70 -30.29
CA LEU A 1007 -33.08 35.00 -30.80
C LEU A 1007 -32.11 33.91 -30.32
#